data_AF-A0A944U4N7-F1
#
_entry.id   AF-A0A944U4N7-F1
#
_cell.length_a   1.000
_cell.length_b   1.000
_cell.length_c   1.000
_cell.angle_alpha   90.00
_cell.angle_beta   90.00
_cell.angle_gamma   90.00
#
_symmetry.space_group_name_H-M   'P 1'
#
loop_
_entity.id
_entity.type
_entity.pdbx_description
1 polymer ?
#
loop_
_entity_poly.entity_id
_entity_poly.type
_entity_poly.pdbx_seq_one_letter_code
_entity_poly.pdbx_strand_id
1 'polypeptide(L)'
;MDAGVADKKSIRKNIPLKSYSFLWVISLADGLTLILLTFLHSLSLNLSADTTPPPRDPPAPSSHNYELRDIHVEPIHFSPNPPSHPLTFKVDHQQRLWVVDQSKPAINRVQSTITSGQASPQKRFQIVIYEDLDGKEGYETSRIFIEWTEKHSDLLKPVIFVDEGLVYLGTASGLSLIYDIDQDGKADLKRDLISEAEYVNGHSPLNVTAITKGPFGWIFFTSLDQDLGHLELLPSDSGYPTSAIFKCRPDGSSIQKIATGLNHPEDLIFDAYGNLFTSDEGKEITRKPRFVYVTQGADYGYREPNHQEPNVSPLLTYRSEALPQGMDMQRPFQHIQNLPPSRSKQSSTQRFIACGSGKSSKEIYAFSLTLKNGSFQLTNLNQWNLNLSPNEMTLSPDGKLYMTQLIDAQDSNQNPGVYKIILPSERHVPSSIHTASILRADLSKKTTARLIHLFQHPDQRVRTKAQTALVKRGSTTLRALTQAAKDPYNAMSRLHAIWAVGQLSEYDREIAGRNDIQAWLNDLMKDPSSEIRAQAAVLAGRMGDASIHRMLVERMKDPSERVRQIAVTAAGKLKLDGVLETIIKFIVAPDNHHPLLQQAAFVAMADACSEDALSTLAVHHDPKVRRSGNLALRRQKSNQTARFINDDSSDIMIEAAQSIHDTPMQNALPQLARLHENRKVWIKKFESETEDTESLSAYAIEMLYYVYHANFILGKAEHLKTIMSAAGDQALPGSIRRMCLQWVRSWMSHKTSEDSPDETHNRSASKTVLKQAAEEWLTSSDTGQQEIMLGYLEAFGWNEFKPAVASLFRTFNAKPVTRASALKLLFHWEPEHIAPYLNEALISNSAFLRKEAVLIQAKMDPTDAVAHWTERLEFGEMKERQEALKELGSLLDRRVDAVLLHWLERALQDKLPSGLSQHLQQAAAQRTAPAVKRSLKQWQTANQISSEKK
;
A
#
# COMPACT_ATOMS: atom_id res chain seq x y z
N MET A 1 -43.74 15.47 47.04
CA MET A 1 -44.53 16.56 46.43
C MET A 1 -43.91 16.87 45.07
N ASP A 2 -44.80 17.02 44.09
CA ASP A 2 -44.55 16.97 42.65
C ASP A 2 -43.66 18.06 42.03
N ALA A 3 -43.30 17.79 40.77
CA ALA A 3 -42.44 18.49 39.85
C ALA A 3 -42.73 19.99 39.63
N GLY A 4 -41.66 20.72 39.32
CA GLY A 4 -41.71 22.07 38.74
C GLY A 4 -40.52 22.31 37.83
N VAL A 5 -40.76 22.30 36.52
CA VAL A 5 -39.84 22.74 35.46
C VAL A 5 -39.54 24.23 35.68
N ALA A 6 -38.26 24.61 35.73
CA ALA A 6 -37.85 26.00 35.62
C ALA A 6 -36.75 26.17 34.56
N ASP A 7 -36.99 27.18 33.75
CA ASP A 7 -36.51 27.47 32.40
C ASP A 7 -35.00 27.82 32.33
N LYS A 8 -34.32 27.26 31.32
CA LYS A 8 -32.92 27.59 30.98
C LYS A 8 -32.90 28.82 30.07
N LYS A 9 -33.13 30.02 30.60
CA LYS A 9 -32.77 31.28 29.92
C LYS A 9 -32.87 32.51 30.82
N SER A 10 -31.93 32.68 31.74
CA SER A 10 -31.50 34.00 32.25
C SER A 10 -30.38 33.85 33.28
N ILE A 11 -29.61 34.93 33.49
CA ILE A 11 -28.45 35.09 34.38
C ILE A 11 -27.09 34.79 33.72
N ARG A 12 -26.73 35.67 32.76
CA ARG A 12 -25.37 36.21 32.69
C ARG A 12 -25.34 37.47 33.57
N LYS A 13 -24.54 37.48 34.64
CA LYS A 13 -23.84 38.69 35.15
C LYS A 13 -22.81 38.30 36.23
N ASN A 14 -21.59 38.84 36.05
CA ASN A 14 -20.47 38.79 36.98
C ASN A 14 -20.85 39.36 38.35
N ILE A 15 -20.52 38.66 39.44
CA ILE A 15 -20.53 39.20 40.82
C ILE A 15 -19.13 38.95 41.42
N PRO A 16 -18.47 39.96 42.02
CA PRO A 16 -17.16 39.78 42.66
C PRO A 16 -17.28 39.06 44.01
N LEU A 17 -16.29 38.21 44.32
CA LEU A 17 -16.15 37.50 45.60
C LEU A 17 -16.03 38.49 46.78
N LYS A 18 -17.05 38.53 47.65
CA LYS A 18 -16.94 39.01 49.04
C LYS A 18 -17.12 37.82 49.99
N SER A 19 -16.39 37.85 51.09
CA SER A 19 -16.41 36.86 52.17
C SER A 19 -17.83 36.72 52.73
N TYR A 20 -18.40 35.52 52.69
CA TYR A 20 -19.71 35.23 53.30
C TYR A 20 -19.50 34.52 54.63
N SER A 21 -20.14 35.03 55.67
CA SER A 21 -20.34 34.30 56.93
C SER A 21 -21.76 33.75 56.91
N PHE A 22 -21.92 32.44 57.08
CA PHE A 22 -23.24 31.82 57.15
C PHE A 22 -23.56 31.48 58.61
N LEU A 23 -24.68 32.02 59.09
CA LEU A 23 -25.26 31.71 60.38
C LEU A 23 -26.36 30.65 60.15
N TRP A 24 -26.14 29.44 60.64
CA TRP A 24 -27.14 28.38 60.60
C TRP A 24 -27.81 28.31 61.98
N VAL A 25 -29.12 28.56 62.02
CA VAL A 25 -29.93 28.36 63.22
C VAL A 25 -30.78 27.13 62.97
N ILE A 26 -30.46 26.04 63.66
CA ILE A 26 -31.20 24.78 63.57
C ILE A 26 -31.94 24.61 64.89
N SER A 27 -33.27 24.65 64.82
CA SER A 27 -34.12 24.35 65.97
C SER A 27 -34.39 22.84 65.99
N LEU A 28 -33.97 22.18 67.06
CA LEU A 28 -34.28 20.78 67.30
C LEU A 28 -35.48 20.68 68.25
N ALA A 29 -36.23 19.58 68.17
CA ALA A 29 -37.35 19.33 69.08
C ALA A 29 -36.85 19.35 70.55
N ASP A 30 -37.73 19.78 71.46
CA ASP A 30 -37.50 20.04 72.89
C ASP A 30 -36.82 21.38 73.26
N GLY A 31 -36.90 22.39 72.39
CA GLY A 31 -36.62 23.79 72.74
C GLY A 31 -35.14 24.16 72.82
N LEU A 32 -34.24 23.27 72.38
CA LEU A 32 -32.82 23.57 72.23
C LEU A 32 -32.53 24.09 70.82
N THR A 33 -31.93 25.29 70.76
CA THR A 33 -31.54 25.93 69.51
C THR A 33 -30.02 25.82 69.33
N LEU A 34 -29.58 25.18 68.25
CA LEU A 34 -28.17 25.11 67.91
C LEU A 34 -27.83 26.21 66.90
N ILE A 35 -26.90 27.10 67.26
CA ILE A 35 -26.40 28.16 66.39
C ILE A 35 -24.99 27.78 65.93
N LEU A 36 -24.83 27.49 64.63
CA LEU A 36 -23.53 27.18 64.04
C LEU A 36 -23.04 28.35 63.18
N LEU A 37 -21.90 28.91 63.56
CA LEU A 37 -21.18 29.95 62.81
C LEU A 37 -19.97 29.31 62.13
N THR A 38 -20.02 29.16 60.81
CA THR A 38 -18.88 28.67 60.04
C THR A 38 -18.12 29.82 59.42
N PHE A 39 -16.88 30.04 59.87
CA PHE A 39 -15.90 30.91 59.22
C PHE A 39 -14.99 30.08 58.31
N LEU A 40 -15.07 30.28 57.00
CA LEU A 40 -14.06 29.79 56.07
C LEU A 40 -12.83 30.72 56.13
N HIS A 41 -11.92 30.44 57.07
CA HIS A 41 -10.56 30.99 57.07
C HIS A 41 -9.59 29.91 56.58
N SER A 42 -8.87 30.19 55.49
CA SER A 42 -7.77 29.37 55.01
C SER A 42 -6.59 29.48 55.98
N LEU A 43 -6.28 28.42 56.71
CA LEU A 43 -5.07 28.32 57.54
C LEU A 43 -3.87 28.05 56.64
N SER A 44 -2.93 28.99 56.54
CA SER A 44 -1.60 28.79 55.94
C SER A 44 -0.54 28.68 57.04
N LEU A 45 0.00 27.49 57.25
CA LEU A 45 1.20 27.24 58.05
C LEU A 45 2.41 27.15 57.11
N ASN A 46 3.33 28.10 57.26
CA ASN A 46 4.60 28.18 56.53
C ASN A 46 5.61 27.14 57.05
N LEU A 47 6.11 26.28 56.15
CA LEU A 47 7.40 25.61 56.27
C LEU A 47 8.21 25.95 55.02
N SER A 48 9.34 26.60 55.25
CA SER A 48 10.20 27.27 54.25
C SER A 48 11.21 26.28 53.65
N ALA A 49 11.21 26.12 52.32
CA ALA A 49 12.40 26.18 51.43
C ALA A 49 12.04 25.71 50.00
N ASP A 50 12.28 26.62 49.04
CA ASP A 50 12.24 26.50 47.57
C ASP A 50 10.94 26.03 46.89
N THR A 51 10.00 26.96 46.74
CA THR A 51 8.85 26.82 45.83
C THR A 51 8.68 28.09 45.00
N THR A 52 9.05 28.02 43.71
CA THR A 52 8.33 28.80 42.70
C THR A 52 6.90 28.23 42.62
N PRO A 53 5.84 29.07 42.56
CA PRO A 53 4.48 28.55 42.55
C PRO A 53 4.24 27.74 41.28
N PRO A 54 3.51 26.61 41.33
CA PRO A 54 3.06 25.95 40.11
C PRO A 54 2.20 26.95 39.32
N PRO A 55 2.34 27.02 37.98
CA PRO A 55 1.53 27.92 37.17
C PRO A 55 0.04 27.62 37.43
N ARG A 56 -0.77 28.68 37.57
CA ARG A 56 -2.22 28.57 37.70
C ARG A 56 -2.76 27.67 36.59
N ASP A 57 -3.62 26.73 36.97
CA ASP A 57 -4.40 25.92 36.02
C ASP A 57 -5.01 26.85 34.95
N PRO A 58 -4.75 26.60 33.65
CA PRO A 58 -5.41 27.36 32.60
C PRO A 58 -6.94 27.18 32.72
N PRO A 59 -7.74 28.21 32.39
CA PRO A 59 -9.19 28.09 32.40
C PRO A 59 -9.61 26.88 31.55
N ALA A 60 -10.66 26.18 31.99
CA ALA A 60 -11.19 25.04 31.26
C ALA A 60 -11.41 25.42 29.78
N PRO A 61 -10.90 24.65 28.81
CA PRO A 61 -11.11 24.95 27.41
C PRO A 61 -12.61 24.90 27.16
N SER A 62 -13.20 26.05 26.84
CA SER A 62 -14.54 26.10 26.27
C SER A 62 -14.55 25.23 25.02
N SER A 63 -15.65 24.52 24.81
CA SER A 63 -15.92 23.72 23.62
C SER A 63 -15.97 24.64 22.39
N HIS A 64 -14.82 25.11 21.94
CA HIS A 64 -14.67 25.74 20.65
C HIS A 64 -14.75 24.62 19.63
N ASN A 65 -15.84 24.60 18.87
CA ASN A 65 -15.78 24.01 17.54
C ASN A 65 -14.64 24.73 16.82
N TYR A 66 -13.57 24.00 16.50
CA TYR A 66 -12.44 24.51 15.73
C TYR A 66 -12.91 24.75 14.30
N GLU A 67 -13.67 25.82 14.09
CA GLU A 67 -13.76 26.42 12.78
C GLU A 67 -12.39 27.05 12.51
N LEU A 68 -11.50 26.28 11.87
CA LEU A 68 -10.15 26.66 11.49
C LEU A 68 -10.20 27.71 10.36
N ARG A 69 -10.73 28.91 10.66
CA ARG A 69 -10.93 30.00 9.70
C ARG A 69 -9.66 30.83 9.43
N ASP A 70 -8.54 30.60 10.15
CA ASP A 70 -7.35 31.47 10.11
C ASP A 70 -6.00 30.71 10.06
N ILE A 71 -5.83 29.74 9.14
CA ILE A 71 -4.52 29.06 8.94
C ILE A 71 -3.53 30.06 8.31
N HIS A 72 -2.35 30.22 8.90
CA HIS A 72 -1.26 31.01 8.30
C HIS A 72 -0.12 30.09 7.89
N VAL A 73 0.37 30.28 6.65
CA VAL A 73 1.45 29.50 6.05
C VAL A 73 2.63 30.44 5.84
N GLU A 74 3.77 30.12 6.44
CA GLU A 74 5.01 30.90 6.34
C GLU A 74 6.14 30.01 5.79
N PRO A 75 6.89 30.46 4.77
CA PRO A 75 8.12 29.77 4.36
C PRO A 75 9.20 29.94 5.43
N ILE A 76 9.97 28.89 5.68
CA ILE A 76 11.09 28.94 6.63
C ILE A 76 12.30 29.59 5.96
N HIS A 77 12.93 30.52 6.66
CA HIS A 77 14.16 31.17 6.21
C HIS A 77 15.39 30.36 6.65
N PHE A 78 16.27 30.05 5.69
CA PHE A 78 17.55 29.35 5.93
C PHE A 78 18.72 30.27 5.55
N SER A 79 19.67 30.47 6.46
CA SER A 79 20.85 31.31 6.20
C SER A 79 22.02 30.96 7.13
N PRO A 80 23.14 30.36 6.70
CA PRO A 80 23.54 30.06 5.33
C PRO A 80 23.19 28.62 4.90
N ASN A 81 23.06 28.41 3.59
CA ASN A 81 22.86 27.10 2.92
C ASN A 81 21.46 26.48 3.05
N PRO A 82 20.43 27.05 2.38
CA PRO A 82 19.13 26.40 2.27
C PRO A 82 19.24 24.99 1.68
N PRO A 83 18.33 24.06 2.06
CA PRO A 83 18.31 22.72 1.49
C PRO A 83 18.06 22.80 -0.03
N SER A 84 18.79 21.99 -0.80
CA SER A 84 18.74 22.06 -2.27
C SER A 84 17.50 21.36 -2.85
N HIS A 85 17.20 20.19 -2.32
CA HIS A 85 16.10 19.31 -2.69
C HIS A 85 15.69 18.49 -1.44
N PRO A 86 15.01 19.13 -0.46
CA PRO A 86 14.60 18.47 0.77
C PRO A 86 13.58 17.37 0.47
N LEU A 87 13.94 16.12 0.75
CA LEU A 87 13.10 14.95 0.50
C LEU A 87 12.25 14.61 1.72
N THR A 88 12.93 14.43 2.86
CA THR A 88 12.32 14.10 4.15
C THR A 88 12.95 14.92 5.26
N PHE A 89 12.25 15.10 6.38
CA PHE A 89 12.74 15.87 7.52
C PHE A 89 12.06 15.50 8.84
N LYS A 90 12.74 15.77 9.95
CA LYS A 90 12.18 15.71 11.31
C LYS A 90 12.60 16.91 12.13
N VAL A 91 11.72 17.34 13.04
CA VAL A 91 12.05 18.33 14.07
C VAL A 91 12.29 17.58 15.38
N ASP A 92 13.48 17.67 15.93
CA ASP A 92 13.82 16.98 17.16
C ASP A 92 13.35 17.74 18.42
N HIS A 93 13.56 17.13 19.59
CA HIS A 93 13.18 17.70 20.87
C HIS A 93 13.92 19.00 21.24
N GLN A 94 15.03 19.32 20.55
CA GLN A 94 15.80 20.56 20.71
C GLN A 94 15.33 21.68 19.77
N GLN A 95 14.32 21.46 18.93
CA GLN A 95 13.91 22.31 17.79
C GLN A 95 14.90 22.33 16.62
N ARG A 96 15.81 21.37 16.54
CA ARG A 96 16.70 21.26 15.39
C ARG A 96 15.95 20.58 14.25
N LEU A 97 16.12 21.10 13.05
CA LEU A 97 15.49 20.57 11.86
C LEU A 97 16.50 19.67 11.13
N TRP A 98 16.21 18.37 11.12
CA TRP A 98 17.00 17.36 10.45
C TRP A 98 16.41 17.15 9.07
N VAL A 99 17.15 17.49 8.01
CA VAL A 99 16.68 17.42 6.62
C VAL A 99 17.51 16.40 5.85
N VAL A 100 16.85 15.43 5.23
CA VAL A 100 17.44 14.60 4.17
C VAL A 100 17.38 15.39 2.87
N ASP A 101 18.55 15.78 2.39
CA ASP A 101 18.71 16.56 1.18
C ASP A 101 19.39 15.72 0.09
N GLN A 102 18.91 15.83 -1.14
CA GLN A 102 19.59 15.24 -2.29
C GLN A 102 20.54 16.28 -2.88
N SER A 103 21.85 16.01 -2.80
CA SER A 103 22.84 16.89 -3.40
C SER A 103 22.63 16.94 -4.93
N LYS A 104 22.48 18.15 -5.49
CA LYS A 104 22.57 18.31 -6.95
C LYS A 104 23.99 17.90 -7.36
N PRO A 105 24.19 17.03 -8.37
CA PRO A 105 25.48 16.98 -9.03
C PRO A 105 25.76 18.41 -9.49
N ALA A 106 26.97 18.92 -9.22
CA ALA A 106 27.39 20.21 -9.74
C ALA A 106 26.95 20.30 -11.21
N ILE A 107 26.11 21.28 -11.53
CA ILE A 107 25.67 21.54 -12.91
C ILE A 107 26.91 21.96 -13.68
N ASN A 108 27.62 20.97 -14.22
CA ASN A 108 28.63 21.10 -15.25
C ASN A 108 28.75 19.75 -15.95
N ARG A 109 28.07 19.67 -17.12
CA ARG A 109 28.22 18.68 -18.19
C ARG A 109 28.06 17.20 -17.81
N VAL A 110 26.85 16.65 -17.98
CA VAL A 110 26.54 15.53 -18.91
C VAL A 110 25.02 15.55 -19.18
N GLN A 111 24.55 16.47 -20.02
CA GLN A 111 23.37 16.23 -20.85
C GLN A 111 23.87 15.69 -22.18
N SER A 112 24.18 14.40 -22.23
CA SER A 112 24.38 13.69 -23.50
C SER A 112 24.41 12.19 -23.25
N THR A 113 23.63 11.46 -24.05
CA THR A 113 23.68 10.01 -24.29
C THR A 113 23.20 9.10 -23.16
N ILE A 114 21.88 9.01 -22.98
CA ILE A 114 21.23 7.73 -22.65
C ILE A 114 21.03 7.00 -23.98
N THR A 115 22.05 6.27 -24.38
CA THR A 115 21.99 5.22 -25.40
C THR A 115 22.65 4.01 -24.77
N SER A 116 21.92 2.88 -24.73
CA SER A 116 22.39 1.54 -24.37
C SER A 116 23.11 1.36 -23.01
N GLY A 117 22.39 0.79 -22.03
CA GLY A 117 22.96 -0.16 -21.06
C GLY A 117 23.96 0.34 -20.01
N GLN A 118 24.15 1.65 -19.80
CA GLN A 118 24.97 2.15 -18.69
C GLN A 118 24.15 2.42 -17.42
N ALA A 119 24.73 2.04 -16.28
CA ALA A 119 24.16 2.16 -14.94
C ALA A 119 23.63 3.57 -14.67
N SER A 120 22.44 3.65 -14.04
CA SER A 120 21.86 4.91 -13.59
C SER A 120 22.87 5.69 -12.70
N PRO A 121 22.95 7.03 -12.83
CA PRO A 121 23.87 7.82 -12.02
C PRO A 121 23.56 7.62 -10.53
N GLN A 122 24.58 7.26 -9.75
CA GLN A 122 24.47 7.09 -8.30
C GLN A 122 23.96 8.39 -7.66
N LYS A 123 22.84 8.30 -6.92
CA LYS A 123 22.27 9.44 -6.19
C LYS A 123 23.04 9.64 -4.88
N ARG A 124 23.45 10.88 -4.60
CA ARG A 124 24.11 11.28 -3.35
C ARG A 124 23.13 12.01 -2.45
N PHE A 125 23.08 11.57 -1.20
CA PHE A 125 22.19 12.10 -0.17
C PHE A 125 23.00 12.55 1.04
N GLN A 126 22.44 13.49 1.79
CA GLN A 126 23.02 13.99 3.03
C GLN A 126 21.92 14.24 4.06
N ILE A 127 22.25 14.08 5.33
CA ILE A 127 21.43 14.58 6.44
C ILE A 127 22.06 15.88 6.91
N VAL A 128 21.32 16.98 6.87
CA VAL A 128 21.75 18.30 7.34
C VAL A 128 20.93 18.68 8.58
N ILE A 129 21.61 19.07 9.65
CA ILE A 129 20.99 19.62 10.86
C ILE A 129 21.00 21.13 10.74
N TYR A 130 19.81 21.72 10.84
CA TYR A 130 19.60 23.15 10.89
C TYR A 130 19.21 23.58 12.31
N GLU A 131 19.82 24.65 12.81
CA GLU A 131 19.55 25.17 14.15
C GLU A 131 19.18 26.66 14.11
N ASP A 132 18.10 26.98 14.82
CA ASP A 132 17.65 28.34 15.14
C ASP A 132 18.30 28.75 16.47
N LEU A 133 19.28 29.65 16.41
CA LEU A 133 20.04 30.07 17.58
C LEU A 133 19.42 31.27 18.29
N ASP A 134 18.70 32.12 17.57
CA ASP A 134 18.18 33.38 18.09
C ASP A 134 16.70 33.32 18.49
N GLY A 135 16.03 32.21 18.19
CA GLY A 135 14.64 31.94 18.49
C GLY A 135 13.65 32.73 17.65
N LYS A 136 14.11 33.37 16.56
CA LYS A 136 13.26 34.14 15.63
C LYS A 136 12.79 33.31 14.44
N GLU A 137 12.85 31.99 14.55
CA GLU A 137 12.23 31.03 13.63
C GLU A 137 12.87 31.00 12.23
N GLY A 138 14.08 31.58 12.11
CA GLY A 138 15.02 31.33 11.04
C GLY A 138 16.02 30.24 11.45
N TYR A 139 16.61 29.55 10.48
CA TYR A 139 17.70 28.62 10.75
C TYR A 139 19.02 29.26 10.32
N GLU A 140 19.78 29.76 11.29
CA GLU A 140 21.01 30.53 11.04
C GLU A 140 22.26 29.68 10.84
N THR A 141 22.18 28.40 11.21
CA THR A 141 23.32 27.49 11.10
C THR A 141 22.90 26.16 10.50
N SER A 142 23.82 25.56 9.74
CA SER A 142 23.66 24.25 9.13
C SER A 142 24.94 23.45 9.31
N ARG A 143 24.79 22.15 9.61
CA ARG A 143 25.90 21.20 9.69
C ARG A 143 25.50 19.90 9.00
N ILE A 144 26.40 19.36 8.18
CA ILE A 144 26.20 18.04 7.58
C ILE A 144 26.48 16.99 8.65
N PHE A 145 25.45 16.20 8.98
CA PHE A 145 25.54 15.11 9.95
C PHE A 145 26.20 13.88 9.34
N ILE A 146 25.75 13.48 8.14
CA ILE A 146 26.29 12.36 7.38
C ILE A 146 25.98 12.53 5.88
N GLU A 147 26.87 12.04 5.02
CA GLU A 147 26.65 11.90 3.58
C GLU A 147 26.72 10.42 3.19
N TRP A 148 25.92 10.01 2.20
CA TRP A 148 26.02 8.68 1.62
C TRP A 148 25.63 8.68 0.15
N THR A 149 25.99 7.59 -0.52
CA THR A 149 25.61 7.33 -1.91
C THR A 149 24.71 6.11 -1.94
N GLU A 150 23.56 6.23 -2.60
CA GLU A 150 22.63 5.12 -2.74
C GLU A 150 23.04 4.23 -3.90
N LYS A 151 23.06 2.91 -3.64
CA LYS A 151 23.49 1.92 -4.63
C LYS A 151 22.40 1.66 -5.67
N HIS A 152 21.14 1.78 -5.29
CA HIS A 152 20.00 1.42 -6.13
C HIS A 152 19.23 2.66 -6.59
N SER A 153 18.80 2.65 -7.86
CA SER A 153 18.11 3.77 -8.49
C SER A 153 16.61 3.87 -8.13
N ASP A 154 16.06 2.78 -7.61
CA ASP A 154 14.65 2.55 -7.26
C ASP A 154 14.24 3.08 -5.88
N LEU A 155 15.19 3.61 -5.09
CA LEU A 155 14.84 4.36 -3.89
C LEU A 155 13.92 5.53 -4.25
N LEU A 156 12.69 5.50 -3.70
CA LEU A 156 11.74 6.61 -3.82
C LEU A 156 12.26 7.83 -3.06
N LYS A 157 12.44 7.69 -1.74
CA LYS A 157 13.02 8.70 -0.84
C LYS A 157 13.61 8.01 0.40
N PRO A 158 14.81 8.39 0.86
CA PRO A 158 15.28 7.96 2.17
C PRO A 158 14.44 8.60 3.28
N VAL A 159 14.24 7.88 4.38
CA VAL A 159 13.43 8.33 5.52
C VAL A 159 14.23 8.28 6.82
N ILE A 160 13.96 9.21 7.73
CA ILE A 160 14.64 9.28 9.03
C ILE A 160 13.66 9.30 10.19
N PHE A 161 14.07 8.70 11.31
CA PHE A 161 13.44 8.86 12.61
C PHE A 161 14.51 9.22 13.65
N VAL A 162 14.29 10.31 14.38
CA VAL A 162 15.27 10.85 15.34
C VAL A 162 14.72 10.71 16.76
N ASP A 163 15.46 10.01 17.64
CA ASP A 163 15.10 9.78 19.05
C ASP A 163 16.30 10.05 19.97
N GLU A 164 16.28 11.19 20.67
CA GLU A 164 17.35 11.61 21.60
C GLU A 164 18.78 11.52 21.03
N GLY A 165 18.98 11.93 19.76
CA GLY A 165 20.29 11.92 19.08
C GLY A 165 20.61 10.62 18.34
N LEU A 166 19.80 9.56 18.52
CA LEU A 166 19.84 8.37 17.67
C LEU A 166 19.06 8.63 16.39
N VAL A 167 19.68 8.37 15.23
CA VAL A 167 19.06 8.53 13.92
C VAL A 167 18.90 7.17 13.26
N TYR A 168 17.66 6.73 13.10
CA TYR A 168 17.33 5.59 12.26
C TYR A 168 17.17 6.08 10.82
N LEU A 169 17.93 5.52 9.90
CA LEU A 169 17.91 5.83 8.47
C LEU A 169 17.40 4.63 7.70
N GLY A 170 16.26 4.81 7.01
CA GLY A 170 15.70 3.86 6.07
C GLY A 170 16.07 4.24 4.64
N THR A 171 16.56 3.27 3.87
CA THR A 171 16.93 3.44 2.47
C THR A 171 16.42 2.29 1.61
N ALA A 172 16.80 2.27 0.32
CA ALA A 172 16.57 1.12 -0.53
C ALA A 172 17.30 -0.10 0.03
N SER A 173 18.59 0.01 0.35
CA SER A 173 19.42 -1.15 0.77
C SER A 173 19.26 -1.59 2.23
N GLY A 174 18.64 -0.80 3.12
CA GLY A 174 18.74 -1.11 4.54
C GLY A 174 17.95 -0.23 5.50
N LEU A 175 17.93 -0.68 6.75
CA LEU A 175 17.65 0.11 7.94
C LEU A 175 18.94 0.21 8.75
N SER A 176 19.45 1.43 8.93
CA SER A 176 20.66 1.70 9.70
C SER A 176 20.36 2.54 10.94
N LEU A 177 21.15 2.35 11.99
CA LEU A 177 21.19 3.19 13.17
C LEU A 177 22.49 4.01 13.16
N ILE A 178 22.35 5.33 13.29
CA ILE A 178 23.45 6.29 13.25
C ILE A 178 23.45 7.07 14.55
N TYR A 179 24.64 7.30 15.10
CA TYR A 179 24.79 8.03 16.35
C TYR A 179 26.07 8.88 16.37
N ASP A 180 25.92 9.97 17.11
CA ASP A 180 26.91 10.98 17.43
C ASP A 180 27.29 10.76 18.90
N ILE A 181 28.50 10.25 19.12
CA ILE A 181 29.03 9.83 20.42
C ILE A 181 29.55 11.06 21.17
N ASP A 182 30.24 11.97 20.48
CA ASP A 182 30.85 13.14 21.09
C ASP A 182 29.93 14.39 21.13
N GLN A 183 28.76 14.29 20.51
CA GLN A 183 27.72 15.33 20.42
C GLN A 183 28.18 16.58 19.66
N ASP A 184 29.12 16.45 18.72
CA ASP A 184 29.58 17.55 17.86
C ASP A 184 28.58 17.87 16.72
N GLY A 185 27.53 17.08 16.57
CA GLY A 185 26.54 17.20 15.52
C GLY A 185 26.93 16.53 14.21
N LYS A 186 27.87 15.57 14.24
CA LYS A 186 28.25 14.68 13.13
C LYS A 186 28.14 13.22 13.52
N ALA A 187 27.93 12.37 12.53
CA ALA A 187 27.85 10.94 12.75
C ALA A 187 29.25 10.34 13.00
N ASP A 188 29.42 9.69 14.15
CA ASP A 188 30.65 8.94 14.47
C ASP A 188 30.56 7.48 14.02
N LEU A 189 29.39 6.87 14.20
CA LEU A 189 29.17 5.47 13.88
C LEU A 189 27.82 5.28 13.18
N LYS A 190 27.87 4.48 12.12
CA LYS A 190 26.71 3.93 11.42
C LYS A 190 26.75 2.41 11.55
N ARG A 191 25.69 1.84 12.11
CA ARG A 191 25.47 0.40 12.22
C ARG A 191 24.28 0.01 11.38
N ASP A 192 24.45 -0.92 10.46
CA ASP A 192 23.32 -1.49 9.72
C ASP A 192 22.56 -2.45 10.66
N LEU A 193 21.28 -2.16 10.89
CA LEU A 193 20.39 -3.01 11.69
C LEU A 193 19.79 -4.12 10.83
N ILE A 194 19.44 -3.75 9.60
CA ILE A 194 18.94 -4.62 8.57
C ILE A 194 19.67 -4.24 7.30
N SER A 195 20.40 -5.20 6.74
CA SER A 195 21.07 -5.08 5.46
C SER A 195 20.49 -6.11 4.50
N GLU A 196 20.19 -5.68 3.28
CA GLU A 196 19.84 -6.57 2.18
C GLU A 196 20.88 -7.70 2.00
N ALA A 197 20.41 -8.92 1.69
CA ALA A 197 21.29 -10.05 1.37
C ALA A 197 21.62 -10.12 -0.13
N GLU A 198 20.63 -9.96 -1.05
CA GLU A 198 20.82 -9.96 -2.51
C GLU A 198 19.72 -9.15 -3.25
N TYR A 199 20.11 -8.49 -4.35
CA TYR A 199 19.23 -7.69 -5.23
C TYR A 199 18.42 -8.61 -6.17
N VAL A 200 17.10 -8.60 -6.06
CA VAL A 200 16.21 -9.54 -6.79
C VAL A 200 15.50 -8.83 -7.94
N ASN A 201 15.67 -9.32 -9.16
CA ASN A 201 14.96 -8.85 -10.37
C ASN A 201 15.09 -7.34 -10.67
N GLY A 202 16.17 -6.70 -10.27
CA GLY A 202 16.37 -5.27 -10.56
C GLY A 202 15.69 -4.31 -9.58
N HIS A 203 15.19 -4.80 -8.44
CA HIS A 203 14.58 -4.00 -7.37
C HIS A 203 15.14 -4.41 -6.00
N SER A 204 15.28 -3.44 -5.09
CA SER A 204 15.59 -3.71 -3.69
C SER A 204 14.35 -4.31 -3.01
N PRO A 205 14.51 -5.40 -2.25
CA PRO A 205 13.41 -6.01 -1.53
C PRO A 205 13.00 -5.24 -0.27
N LEU A 206 13.79 -4.26 0.19
CA LEU A 206 13.48 -3.56 1.45
C LEU A 206 12.77 -2.24 1.23
N ASN A 207 13.44 -1.26 0.62
CA ASN A 207 12.90 0.07 0.29
C ASN A 207 12.03 0.66 1.42
N VAL A 208 12.69 1.04 2.52
CA VAL A 208 12.02 1.56 3.73
C VAL A 208 11.44 2.96 3.46
N THR A 209 10.13 3.10 3.63
CA THR A 209 9.40 4.36 3.35
C THR A 209 8.85 5.07 4.59
N ALA A 210 8.90 4.44 5.77
CA ALA A 210 8.49 5.04 7.04
C ALA A 210 9.13 4.31 8.22
N ILE A 211 9.44 5.07 9.29
CA ILE A 211 9.98 4.56 10.55
C ILE A 211 9.29 5.28 11.71
N THR A 212 8.91 4.53 12.75
CA THR A 212 8.37 5.11 13.99
C THR A 212 8.68 4.25 15.21
N LYS A 213 8.59 4.82 16.42
CA LYS A 213 8.76 4.10 17.69
C LYS A 213 7.41 3.81 18.33
N GLY A 214 7.15 2.55 18.63
CA GLY A 214 5.93 2.10 19.29
C GLY A 214 5.93 2.33 20.81
N PRO A 215 4.77 2.15 21.48
CA PRO A 215 4.62 2.46 22.91
C PRO A 215 5.55 1.67 23.84
N PHE A 216 5.89 0.43 23.47
CA PHE A 216 6.83 -0.42 24.21
C PHE A 216 8.28 -0.30 23.72
N GLY A 217 8.62 0.78 23.00
CA GLY A 217 9.99 1.06 22.55
C GLY A 217 10.47 0.30 21.32
N TRP A 218 9.69 -0.60 20.75
CA TRP A 218 10.04 -1.28 19.50
C TRP A 218 9.98 -0.31 18.31
N ILE A 219 10.85 -0.52 17.33
CA ILE A 219 10.91 0.26 16.10
C ILE A 219 10.04 -0.42 15.06
N PHE A 220 9.14 0.33 14.43
CA PHE A 220 8.27 -0.12 13.35
C PHE A 220 8.73 0.55 12.06
N PHE A 221 8.74 -0.22 10.97
CA PHE A 221 9.16 0.27 9.67
C PHE A 221 8.38 -0.43 8.54
N THR A 222 8.26 0.25 7.40
CA THR A 222 7.64 -0.29 6.19
C THR A 222 8.69 -0.92 5.27
N SER A 223 8.22 -1.72 4.32
CA SER A 223 8.98 -2.18 3.17
C SER A 223 8.14 -2.06 1.91
N LEU A 224 8.73 -1.53 0.84
CA LEU A 224 8.10 -1.32 -0.46
C LEU A 224 8.62 -2.37 -1.47
N ASP A 225 7.74 -2.74 -2.40
CA ASP A 225 7.91 -3.78 -3.42
C ASP A 225 7.99 -5.22 -2.90
N GLN A 226 8.97 -5.71 -2.13
CA GLN A 226 9.06 -7.16 -1.81
C GLN A 226 8.93 -7.47 -0.32
N ASP A 227 8.13 -8.47 0.04
CA ASP A 227 8.11 -8.99 1.43
C ASP A 227 9.50 -9.57 1.74
N LEU A 228 10.12 -9.11 2.84
CA LEU A 228 11.43 -9.55 3.34
C LEU A 228 11.42 -11.00 3.86
N GLY A 229 10.87 -11.96 3.12
CA GLY A 229 10.78 -13.36 3.54
C GLY A 229 12.13 -14.07 3.75
N HIS A 230 13.25 -13.39 3.49
CA HIS A 230 14.60 -13.87 3.78
C HIS A 230 15.16 -13.41 5.14
N LEU A 231 14.57 -12.40 5.79
CA LEU A 231 14.95 -11.95 7.14
C LEU A 231 14.16 -12.75 8.19
N GLU A 232 14.64 -13.97 8.41
CA GLU A 232 14.25 -14.96 9.42
C GLU A 232 12.80 -15.50 9.37
N LEU A 233 12.70 -16.80 9.01
CA LEU A 233 11.69 -17.77 9.48
C LEU A 233 10.28 -17.76 8.85
N LEU A 234 10.07 -17.26 7.64
CA LEU A 234 8.88 -17.59 6.82
C LEU A 234 9.29 -17.76 5.34
N PRO A 235 9.05 -18.91 4.69
CA PRO A 235 9.49 -19.14 3.32
C PRO A 235 8.90 -18.08 2.38
N SER A 236 9.77 -17.42 1.62
CA SER A 236 9.48 -16.38 0.63
C SER A 236 8.99 -16.96 -0.70
N ASP A 237 7.85 -17.66 -0.72
CA ASP A 237 7.33 -18.27 -1.97
C ASP A 237 5.95 -17.76 -2.40
N SER A 238 5.50 -16.57 -1.96
CA SER A 238 4.19 -16.07 -2.39
C SER A 238 4.11 -15.74 -3.89
N GLY A 239 5.23 -15.74 -4.64
CA GLY A 239 5.25 -15.39 -6.06
C GLY A 239 4.88 -13.93 -6.37
N TYR A 240 4.28 -13.21 -5.41
CA TYR A 240 3.83 -11.82 -5.54
C TYR A 240 4.58 -10.91 -4.55
N PRO A 241 5.21 -9.83 -5.05
CA PRO A 241 5.89 -8.83 -4.25
C PRO A 241 4.84 -7.91 -3.60
N THR A 242 4.65 -8.02 -2.27
CA THR A 242 3.70 -7.18 -1.53
C THR A 242 4.41 -6.40 -0.43
N SER A 243 4.08 -5.11 -0.31
CA SER A 243 4.59 -4.28 0.77
C SER A 243 4.08 -4.73 2.15
N ALA A 244 4.90 -4.50 3.17
CA ALA A 244 4.65 -4.99 4.52
C ALA A 244 5.07 -3.97 5.58
N ILE A 245 4.57 -4.18 6.80
CA ILE A 245 5.00 -3.48 8.01
C ILE A 245 5.69 -4.49 8.91
N PHE A 246 6.88 -4.12 9.38
CA PHE A 246 7.68 -4.88 10.31
C PHE A 246 7.89 -4.11 11.60
N LYS A 247 8.33 -4.83 12.63
CA LYS A 247 8.91 -4.23 13.83
C LYS A 247 10.15 -4.99 14.28
N CYS A 248 11.04 -4.32 14.98
CA CYS A 248 12.20 -4.91 15.64
C CYS A 248 12.45 -4.23 16.99
N ARG A 249 13.34 -4.82 17.79
CA ARG A 249 13.91 -4.13 18.97
C ARG A 249 14.78 -2.95 18.51
N PRO A 250 15.03 -1.95 19.37
CA PRO A 250 15.88 -0.79 19.03
C PRO A 250 17.27 -1.14 18.47
N ASP A 251 17.80 -2.31 18.83
CA ASP A 251 19.10 -2.83 18.37
C ASP A 251 19.03 -3.60 17.04
N GLY A 252 17.85 -3.66 16.41
CA GLY A 252 17.58 -4.40 15.17
C GLY A 252 17.16 -5.86 15.37
N SER A 253 17.28 -6.41 16.58
CA SER A 253 16.98 -7.83 16.82
C SER A 253 15.49 -8.15 16.88
N SER A 254 15.13 -9.43 16.79
CA SER A 254 13.75 -9.92 16.93
C SER A 254 12.77 -9.30 15.93
N ILE A 255 13.14 -9.29 14.64
CA ILE A 255 12.29 -8.79 13.56
C ILE A 255 11.00 -9.60 13.50
N GLN A 256 9.86 -8.90 13.43
CA GLN A 256 8.54 -9.51 13.34
C GLN A 256 7.71 -8.79 12.30
N LYS A 257 7.10 -9.57 11.41
CA LYS A 257 6.12 -9.09 10.46
C LYS A 257 4.79 -8.76 11.16
N ILE A 258 4.24 -7.58 10.86
CA ILE A 258 3.03 -7.06 11.48
C ILE A 258 1.86 -7.12 10.51
N ALA A 259 2.04 -6.67 9.29
CA ALA A 259 1.01 -6.72 8.24
C ALA A 259 1.63 -6.83 6.85
N THR A 260 0.86 -7.37 5.89
CA THR A 260 1.22 -7.52 4.46
C THR A 260 0.10 -6.98 3.56
N GLY A 261 0.25 -7.12 2.23
CA GLY A 261 -0.81 -6.78 1.26
C GLY A 261 -1.16 -5.30 1.21
N LEU A 262 -0.24 -4.45 1.64
CA LEU A 262 -0.35 -3.00 1.49
C LEU A 262 0.19 -2.62 0.11
N ASN A 263 -0.36 -1.58 -0.48
CA ASN A 263 0.14 -0.96 -1.70
C ASN A 263 0.94 0.27 -1.30
N HIS A 264 2.26 0.17 -1.35
CA HIS A 264 3.17 1.28 -1.05
C HIS A 264 2.79 2.00 0.26
N PRO A 265 2.80 1.31 1.41
CA PRO A 265 2.47 1.95 2.66
C PRO A 265 3.47 3.05 2.96
N GLU A 266 2.97 4.21 3.34
CA GLU A 266 3.80 5.32 3.78
C GLU A 266 3.26 5.93 5.05
N ASP A 267 4.20 6.52 5.78
CA ASP A 267 4.04 7.02 7.14
C ASP A 267 3.54 5.96 8.13
N LEU A 268 4.05 6.02 9.35
CA LEU A 268 3.63 5.18 10.46
C LEU A 268 3.42 6.04 11.69
N ILE A 269 2.22 6.01 12.25
CA ILE A 269 1.92 6.78 13.46
C ILE A 269 1.12 5.97 14.48
N PHE A 270 1.50 6.15 15.74
CA PHE A 270 0.74 5.65 16.87
C PHE A 270 -0.15 6.75 17.44
N ASP A 271 -1.39 6.40 17.75
CA ASP A 271 -2.27 7.28 18.54
C ASP A 271 -1.90 7.28 20.03
N ALA A 272 -2.68 7.99 20.85
CA ALA A 272 -2.43 8.08 22.29
C ALA A 272 -2.67 6.78 23.07
N TYR A 273 -3.27 5.76 22.44
CA TYR A 273 -3.61 4.45 23.02
C TYR A 273 -2.81 3.30 22.41
N GLY A 274 -1.82 3.60 21.56
CA GLY A 274 -0.94 2.61 20.94
C GLY A 274 -1.53 1.89 19.73
N ASN A 275 -2.54 2.47 19.07
CA ASN A 275 -3.06 1.99 17.79
C ASN A 275 -2.21 2.51 16.63
N LEU A 276 -1.78 1.62 15.75
CA LEU A 276 -0.94 1.95 14.61
C LEU A 276 -1.78 2.29 13.38
N PHE A 277 -1.41 3.36 12.68
CA PHE A 277 -2.02 3.76 11.42
C PHE A 277 -0.97 3.96 10.32
N THR A 278 -1.36 3.70 9.08
CA THR A 278 -0.56 3.94 7.87
C THR A 278 -1.42 4.45 6.71
N SER A 279 -0.80 5.02 5.69
CA SER A 279 -1.45 5.26 4.39
C SER A 279 -1.19 4.09 3.45
N ASP A 280 -2.09 3.87 2.50
CA ASP A 280 -2.07 2.79 1.53
C ASP A 280 -2.43 3.39 0.17
N GLU A 281 -1.50 3.40 -0.79
CA GLU A 281 -1.68 4.06 -2.08
C GLU A 281 -2.73 3.37 -2.95
N GLY A 282 -3.30 4.12 -3.88
CA GLY A 282 -4.32 3.64 -4.79
C GLY A 282 -4.36 4.43 -6.10
N LYS A 283 -4.85 3.81 -7.18
CA LYS A 283 -5.19 4.47 -8.46
C LYS A 283 -6.72 4.60 -8.54
N GLU A 284 -7.22 5.79 -8.87
CA GLU A 284 -8.67 6.12 -8.96
C GLU A 284 -9.52 5.09 -9.73
N ILE A 285 -8.92 4.39 -10.70
CA ILE A 285 -9.61 3.43 -11.59
C ILE A 285 -9.71 2.02 -10.99
N THR A 286 -8.84 1.64 -10.06
CA THR A 286 -8.74 0.23 -9.55
C THR A 286 -8.86 0.12 -8.04
N ARG A 287 -8.25 1.04 -7.26
CA ARG A 287 -8.29 1.06 -5.80
C ARG A 287 -8.06 2.49 -5.32
N LYS A 288 -8.98 3.07 -4.55
CA LYS A 288 -8.80 4.39 -3.96
C LYS A 288 -7.70 4.37 -2.87
N PRO A 289 -6.91 5.43 -2.69
CA PRO A 289 -6.02 5.58 -1.54
C PRO A 289 -6.76 5.41 -0.21
N ARG A 290 -6.12 4.84 0.81
CA ARG A 290 -6.76 4.51 2.10
C ARG A 290 -5.92 4.93 3.30
N PHE A 291 -6.60 5.34 4.36
CA PHE A 291 -6.04 5.47 5.71
C PHE A 291 -6.38 4.21 6.50
N VAL A 292 -5.36 3.49 6.98
CA VAL A 292 -5.49 2.12 7.47
C VAL A 292 -5.18 2.03 8.96
N TYR A 293 -6.10 1.46 9.74
CA TYR A 293 -5.81 0.96 11.10
C TYR A 293 -5.11 -0.39 10.99
N VAL A 294 -3.85 -0.45 11.42
CA VAL A 294 -2.97 -1.62 11.30
C VAL A 294 -3.19 -2.58 12.46
N THR A 295 -3.62 -3.80 12.16
CA THR A 295 -3.77 -4.88 13.14
C THR A 295 -2.74 -5.97 12.93
N GLN A 296 -2.32 -6.63 14.02
CA GLN A 296 -1.32 -7.69 13.96
C GLN A 296 -1.84 -8.87 13.11
N GLY A 297 -1.00 -9.31 12.16
CA GLY A 297 -1.28 -10.44 11.29
C GLY A 297 -2.23 -10.14 10.13
N ALA A 298 -2.61 -8.87 9.91
CA ALA A 298 -3.42 -8.47 8.78
C ALA A 298 -2.68 -8.61 7.44
N ASP A 299 -3.40 -8.87 6.36
CA ASP A 299 -2.88 -8.87 4.99
C ASP A 299 -3.85 -8.12 4.09
N TYR A 300 -3.62 -6.84 3.81
CA TYR A 300 -4.58 -5.94 3.16
C TYR A 300 -4.84 -6.21 1.66
N GLY A 301 -4.35 -7.34 1.12
CA GLY A 301 -4.80 -7.95 -0.12
C GLY A 301 -4.23 -7.37 -1.42
N TYR A 302 -3.37 -6.36 -1.38
CA TYR A 302 -2.65 -5.88 -2.58
C TYR A 302 -1.66 -6.94 -3.07
N ARG A 303 -1.58 -7.13 -4.40
CA ARG A 303 -0.69 -8.13 -5.04
C ARG A 303 0.11 -7.62 -6.24
N GLU A 304 -0.41 -6.74 -7.13
CA GLU A 304 0.36 -6.03 -8.20
C GLU A 304 -0.53 -5.15 -9.13
N PRO A 305 0.04 -4.22 -9.94
CA PRO A 305 -0.72 -3.31 -10.84
C PRO A 305 -1.32 -3.94 -12.11
N ASN A 306 -0.80 -5.09 -12.58
CA ASN A 306 -1.23 -5.73 -13.83
C ASN A 306 -2.24 -6.86 -13.60
N HIS A 307 -2.50 -7.24 -12.35
CA HIS A 307 -3.70 -7.97 -12.02
C HIS A 307 -4.87 -6.99 -12.16
N GLN A 308 -5.74 -7.21 -13.14
CA GLN A 308 -7.12 -6.76 -13.00
C GLN A 308 -7.63 -7.47 -11.75
N GLU A 309 -7.65 -6.78 -10.62
CA GLU A 309 -8.31 -7.30 -9.43
C GLU A 309 -9.72 -7.70 -9.87
N PRO A 310 -10.17 -8.95 -9.62
CA PRO A 310 -11.58 -9.23 -9.75
C PRO A 310 -12.32 -8.18 -8.93
N ASN A 311 -13.47 -7.70 -9.40
CA ASN A 311 -14.35 -6.74 -8.72
C ASN A 311 -14.94 -7.31 -7.39
N VAL A 312 -14.20 -8.20 -6.73
CA VAL A 312 -14.61 -9.10 -5.68
C VAL A 312 -13.46 -9.20 -4.65
N SER A 313 -13.48 -8.27 -3.71
CA SER A 313 -12.98 -8.34 -2.31
C SER A 313 -11.64 -9.05 -2.01
N PRO A 314 -10.53 -8.30 -1.85
CA PRO A 314 -9.36 -8.77 -1.12
C PRO A 314 -9.70 -8.93 0.36
N LEU A 315 -9.82 -10.17 0.82
CA LEU A 315 -10.46 -10.60 2.07
C LEU A 315 -9.68 -10.36 3.37
N LEU A 316 -9.07 -9.19 3.47
CA LEU A 316 -8.58 -8.61 4.73
C LEU A 316 -8.76 -7.09 4.79
N THR A 317 -9.38 -6.52 3.75
CA THR A 317 -10.44 -5.56 3.98
C THR A 317 -11.76 -6.35 4.00
N TYR A 318 -12.00 -7.07 5.11
CA TYR A 318 -13.32 -7.64 5.40
C TYR A 318 -14.31 -6.46 5.31
N ARG A 319 -15.10 -6.44 4.23
CA ARG A 319 -16.20 -5.52 3.96
C ARG A 319 -16.20 -4.27 4.84
N SER A 320 -15.50 -3.24 4.40
CA SER A 320 -15.49 -1.92 5.04
C SER A 320 -16.87 -1.24 4.87
N GLU A 321 -17.88 -1.74 5.56
CA GLU A 321 -18.99 -0.92 6.03
C GLU A 321 -18.59 -0.12 7.29
N ALA A 322 -17.33 -0.25 7.76
CA ALA A 322 -16.78 0.49 8.88
C ALA A 322 -15.36 1.04 8.61
N LEU A 323 -15.18 1.73 7.49
CA LEU A 323 -14.65 3.10 7.51
C LEU A 323 -15.64 3.89 6.65
N PRO A 324 -16.38 4.87 7.19
CA PRO A 324 -17.40 5.58 6.44
C PRO A 324 -16.73 6.25 5.25
N GLN A 325 -16.89 5.70 4.04
CA GLN A 325 -16.21 6.17 2.83
C GLN A 325 -14.71 6.41 3.09
N GLY A 326 -13.85 5.43 2.80
CA GLY A 326 -12.40 5.69 2.74
C GLY A 326 -12.18 7.02 2.03
N MET A 327 -11.74 8.02 2.78
CA MET A 327 -11.47 9.32 2.20
C MET A 327 -10.29 9.13 1.27
N ASP A 328 -10.42 9.70 0.08
CA ASP A 328 -9.40 9.82 -0.94
C ASP A 328 -8.24 10.71 -0.40
N MET A 329 -7.46 10.19 0.56
CA MET A 329 -6.33 10.86 1.21
C MET A 329 -5.01 10.19 0.82
N GLN A 330 -4.02 11.02 0.48
CA GLN A 330 -2.65 10.64 0.17
C GLN A 330 -1.69 11.07 1.29
N ARG A 331 -0.42 10.72 1.11
CA ARG A 331 0.69 11.17 1.95
C ARG A 331 0.81 12.70 1.91
N PRO A 332 1.42 13.32 2.92
CA PRO A 332 1.73 12.84 4.27
C PRO A 332 0.57 13.02 5.26
N PHE A 333 0.64 12.37 6.44
CA PHE A 333 -0.30 12.59 7.56
C PHE A 333 0.37 12.67 8.94
N GLN A 334 -0.30 13.32 9.89
CA GLN A 334 0.21 13.60 11.24
C GLN A 334 -0.91 13.52 12.30
N HIS A 335 -0.63 12.90 13.45
CA HIS A 335 -1.52 12.85 14.61
C HIS A 335 -1.38 14.15 15.41
N ILE A 336 -2.50 14.86 15.66
CA ILE A 336 -2.52 16.10 16.44
C ILE A 336 -2.70 15.77 17.92
N GLN A 337 -1.61 15.82 18.67
CA GLN A 337 -1.59 15.48 20.10
C GLN A 337 -2.05 16.65 21.00
N ASN A 338 -2.18 17.86 20.45
CA ASN A 338 -2.22 19.13 21.18
C ASN A 338 -3.61 19.72 21.49
N LEU A 339 -4.67 18.91 21.55
CA LEU A 339 -5.93 19.38 22.12
C LEU A 339 -6.25 18.56 23.36
N PRO A 340 -6.26 19.17 24.57
CA PRO A 340 -6.45 18.43 25.81
C PRO A 340 -7.74 17.60 25.70
N PRO A 341 -7.76 16.34 26.18
CA PRO A 341 -9.02 15.66 26.40
C PRO A 341 -9.87 16.59 27.27
N SER A 342 -11.10 16.88 26.84
CA SER A 342 -12.02 17.62 27.70
C SER A 342 -12.02 16.93 29.06
N ARG A 343 -11.79 17.68 30.14
CA ARG A 343 -11.57 17.20 31.53
C ARG A 343 -12.65 16.28 32.11
N SER A 344 -13.68 15.86 31.35
CA SER A 344 -14.86 15.19 31.91
C SER A 344 -15.30 13.86 31.29
N LYS A 345 -14.76 13.37 30.16
CA LYS A 345 -15.00 11.99 29.69
C LYS A 345 -13.79 11.49 28.89
N GLN A 346 -13.38 10.23 29.10
CA GLN A 346 -12.46 9.52 28.22
C GLN A 346 -13.00 9.58 26.78
N SER A 347 -12.56 10.56 25.99
CA SER A 347 -12.86 10.58 24.56
C SER A 347 -11.88 9.61 23.92
N SER A 348 -12.38 8.51 23.36
CA SER A 348 -11.60 7.64 22.47
C SER A 348 -11.27 8.31 21.13
N THR A 349 -11.76 9.53 20.92
CA THR A 349 -11.57 10.34 19.71
C THR A 349 -10.13 10.79 19.54
N GLN A 350 -9.47 10.30 18.49
CA GLN A 350 -8.16 10.72 17.99
C GLN A 350 -8.31 11.73 16.86
N ARG A 351 -7.32 12.60 16.64
CA ARG A 351 -7.37 13.65 15.61
C ARG A 351 -6.14 13.60 14.71
N PHE A 352 -6.34 13.71 13.42
CA PHE A 352 -5.31 13.60 12.39
C PHE A 352 -5.37 14.77 11.41
N ILE A 353 -4.25 15.07 10.78
CA ILE A 353 -4.14 15.91 9.57
C ILE A 353 -3.54 15.03 8.47
N ALA A 354 -4.05 15.10 7.25
CA ALA A 354 -3.51 14.38 6.10
C ALA A 354 -3.64 15.22 4.82
N CYS A 355 -2.86 14.91 3.79
CA CYS A 355 -3.03 15.49 2.47
C CYS A 355 -4.12 14.75 1.65
N GLY A 356 -4.82 15.47 0.78
CA GLY A 356 -5.78 14.90 -0.18
C GLY A 356 -5.13 14.11 -1.29
N SER A 357 -5.88 13.20 -1.92
CA SER A 357 -5.41 12.48 -3.10
C SER A 357 -5.70 13.18 -4.42
N GLY A 358 -4.79 13.06 -5.40
CA GLY A 358 -4.96 13.52 -6.79
C GLY A 358 -3.67 14.05 -7.42
N LYS A 359 -3.54 14.02 -8.76
CA LYS A 359 -2.34 14.48 -9.51
C LYS A 359 -1.98 15.97 -9.33
N SER A 360 -2.79 16.72 -8.60
CA SER A 360 -2.60 18.14 -8.30
C SER A 360 -3.16 18.51 -6.92
N SER A 361 -3.32 17.55 -6.00
CA SER A 361 -4.02 17.82 -4.74
C SER A 361 -3.23 18.79 -3.88
N LYS A 362 -3.87 19.94 -3.67
CA LYS A 362 -3.40 21.08 -2.88
C LYS A 362 -4.11 21.14 -1.53
N GLU A 363 -4.77 20.04 -1.19
CA GLU A 363 -5.77 19.95 -0.15
C GLU A 363 -5.22 19.27 1.10
N ILE A 364 -5.60 19.80 2.25
CA ILE A 364 -5.28 19.26 3.56
C ILE A 364 -6.58 18.97 4.29
N TYR A 365 -6.68 17.78 4.85
CA TYR A 365 -7.80 17.30 5.62
C TYR A 365 -7.40 17.23 7.10
N ALA A 366 -8.24 17.71 8.01
CA ALA A 366 -8.13 17.33 9.41
C ALA A 366 -9.40 16.60 9.82
N PHE A 367 -9.20 15.46 10.46
CA PHE A 367 -10.28 14.54 10.75
C PHE A 367 -10.16 13.95 12.14
N SER A 368 -11.26 13.41 12.64
CA SER A 368 -11.31 12.77 13.95
C SER A 368 -11.86 11.35 13.84
N LEU A 369 -11.20 10.41 14.50
CA LEU A 369 -11.58 9.00 14.54
C LEU A 369 -11.92 8.59 15.97
N THR A 370 -13.05 7.91 16.17
CA THR A 370 -13.45 7.39 17.49
C THR A 370 -13.53 5.88 17.44
N LEU A 371 -12.92 5.20 18.42
CA LEU A 371 -13.00 3.75 18.53
C LEU A 371 -14.45 3.32 18.83
N LYS A 372 -15.01 2.48 17.96
CA LYS A 372 -16.36 1.90 18.06
C LYS A 372 -16.34 0.48 17.50
N ASN A 373 -16.87 -0.48 18.26
CA ASN A 373 -16.95 -1.90 17.87
C ASN A 373 -15.59 -2.46 17.40
N GLY A 374 -14.53 -2.22 18.18
CA GLY A 374 -13.18 -2.71 17.87
C GLY A 374 -12.47 -2.05 16.68
N SER A 375 -13.14 -1.17 15.92
CA SER A 375 -12.57 -0.40 14.81
C SER A 375 -12.74 1.11 15.03
N PHE A 376 -12.39 1.93 14.05
CA PHE A 376 -12.50 3.39 14.11
C PHE A 376 -13.59 3.92 13.19
N GLN A 377 -14.38 4.87 13.69
CA GLN A 377 -15.37 5.60 12.93
C GLN A 377 -14.95 7.07 12.78
N LEU A 378 -15.04 7.62 11.56
CA LEU A 378 -14.89 9.06 11.31
C LEU A 378 -16.03 9.81 12.01
N THR A 379 -15.68 10.76 12.86
CA THR A 379 -16.64 11.59 13.61
C THR A 379 -16.63 13.05 13.20
N ASN A 380 -15.54 13.53 12.60
CA ASN A 380 -15.42 14.89 12.10
C ASN A 380 -14.45 14.91 10.92
N LEU A 381 -14.74 15.75 9.93
CA LEU A 381 -13.92 16.00 8.77
C LEU A 381 -13.98 17.48 8.38
N ASN A 382 -12.82 18.10 8.31
CA ASN A 382 -12.63 19.44 7.76
C ASN A 382 -11.59 19.36 6.63
N GLN A 383 -11.77 20.20 5.60
CA GLN A 383 -10.93 20.24 4.40
C GLN A 383 -10.51 21.69 4.12
N TRP A 384 -9.26 21.89 3.73
CA TRP A 384 -8.70 23.17 3.27
C TRP A 384 -7.93 22.96 1.98
N ASN A 385 -7.83 24.01 1.17
CA ASN A 385 -6.92 24.06 0.03
C ASN A 385 -5.82 25.07 0.34
N LEU A 386 -4.61 24.59 0.64
CA LEU A 386 -3.46 25.43 0.98
C LEU A 386 -2.57 25.73 -0.23
N ASN A 387 -2.93 25.25 -1.43
CA ASN A 387 -2.08 25.36 -2.62
C ASN A 387 -0.68 24.74 -2.43
N LEU A 388 -0.54 23.81 -1.47
CA LEU A 388 0.69 23.08 -1.14
C LEU A 388 0.49 21.59 -1.43
N SER A 389 1.55 20.93 -1.87
CA SER A 389 1.60 19.48 -2.11
C SER A 389 2.68 18.89 -1.21
N PRO A 390 2.37 18.72 0.09
CA PRO A 390 3.39 18.33 1.04
C PRO A 390 3.92 16.92 0.77
N ASN A 391 5.21 16.67 0.97
CA ASN A 391 5.78 15.32 0.88
C ASN A 391 5.99 14.67 2.25
N GLU A 392 6.16 15.49 3.29
CA GLU A 392 6.25 15.09 4.69
C GLU A 392 5.66 16.16 5.61
N MET A 393 5.20 15.74 6.80
CA MET A 393 4.69 16.61 7.86
C MET A 393 5.24 16.17 9.22
N THR A 394 5.50 17.12 10.12
CA THR A 394 5.84 16.82 11.51
C THR A 394 5.43 17.96 12.44
N LEU A 395 5.15 17.63 13.70
CA LEU A 395 4.93 18.64 14.75
C LEU A 395 6.24 19.01 15.43
N SER A 396 6.52 20.31 15.56
CA SER A 396 7.63 20.83 16.34
C SER A 396 7.33 20.81 17.85
N PRO A 397 8.33 20.76 18.73
CA PRO A 397 8.17 20.87 20.19
C PRO A 397 7.25 21.97 20.69
N ASP A 398 7.17 23.10 19.99
CA ASP A 398 6.28 24.24 20.30
C ASP A 398 4.91 24.16 19.61
N GLY A 399 4.54 23.00 19.05
CA GLY A 399 3.19 22.70 18.58
C GLY A 399 2.95 23.00 17.09
N LYS A 400 3.77 23.84 16.46
CA LYS A 400 3.60 24.19 15.05
C LYS A 400 3.76 22.97 14.15
N LEU A 401 3.02 22.99 13.05
CA LEU A 401 3.07 21.96 12.02
C LEU A 401 4.04 22.40 10.92
N TYR A 402 5.04 21.57 10.64
CA TYR A 402 6.01 21.79 9.58
C TYR A 402 5.69 20.87 8.42
N MET A 403 5.89 21.32 7.18
CA MET A 403 5.67 20.52 5.96
C MET A 403 6.72 20.83 4.89
N THR A 404 7.05 19.89 4.01
CA THR A 404 7.92 20.11 2.85
C THR A 404 7.12 20.36 1.58
N GLN A 405 7.53 21.29 0.71
CA GLN A 405 6.98 21.42 -0.65
C GLN A 405 7.99 20.90 -1.68
N LEU A 406 7.54 19.97 -2.54
CA LEU A 406 8.29 19.55 -3.72
C LEU A 406 7.92 20.42 -4.94
N ILE A 407 8.87 20.59 -5.87
CA ILE A 407 8.61 21.22 -7.18
C ILE A 407 7.90 20.19 -8.06
N ASP A 408 6.71 20.51 -8.57
CA ASP A 408 6.15 19.80 -9.72
C ASP A 408 6.97 20.20 -10.97
N ALA A 409 7.50 19.22 -11.70
CA ALA A 409 8.26 19.47 -12.93
C ALA A 409 7.47 20.27 -13.99
N GLN A 410 6.14 20.34 -13.85
CA GLN A 410 5.23 21.10 -14.71
C GLN A 410 4.96 22.53 -14.24
N ASP A 411 5.29 22.89 -12.99
CA ASP A 411 4.95 24.20 -12.38
C ASP A 411 6.22 24.93 -11.90
N SER A 412 6.86 25.67 -12.82
CA SER A 412 8.15 26.34 -12.63
C SER A 412 8.13 27.52 -11.65
N ASN A 413 6.98 27.86 -11.05
CA ASN A 413 6.82 29.01 -10.15
C ASN A 413 6.87 28.64 -8.66
N GLN A 414 7.09 27.37 -8.30
CA GLN A 414 7.15 26.94 -6.90
C GLN A 414 8.60 26.75 -6.44
N ASN A 415 8.97 27.38 -5.32
CA ASN A 415 10.28 27.18 -4.70
C ASN A 415 10.23 25.94 -3.78
N PRO A 416 11.16 24.96 -3.93
CA PRO A 416 11.29 23.87 -2.98
C PRO A 416 11.65 24.44 -1.60
N GLY A 417 11.09 23.89 -0.54
CA GLY A 417 11.38 24.40 0.79
C GLY A 417 10.56 23.74 1.89
N VAL A 418 10.90 24.11 3.12
CA VAL A 418 10.13 23.74 4.30
C VAL A 418 9.23 24.91 4.67
N TYR A 419 7.95 24.63 4.89
CA TYR A 419 6.91 25.57 5.24
C TYR A 419 6.40 25.25 6.63
N LYS A 420 5.98 26.30 7.32
CA LYS A 420 5.40 26.21 8.65
C LYS A 420 3.96 26.65 8.59
N ILE A 421 3.09 25.85 9.19
CA ILE A 421 1.69 26.15 9.39
C ILE A 421 1.48 26.53 10.85
N ILE A 422 0.96 27.74 11.06
CA ILE A 422 0.50 28.21 12.35
C ILE A 422 -1.01 27.98 12.41
N LEU A 423 -1.42 27.05 13.28
CA LEU A 423 -2.84 26.78 13.52
C LEU A 423 -3.44 27.90 14.40
N PRO A 424 -4.69 28.35 14.16
CA PRO A 424 -5.33 29.46 14.89
C PRO A 424 -5.30 29.31 16.42
N SER A 425 -5.42 28.06 16.90
CA SER A 425 -5.39 27.74 18.33
C SER A 425 -4.04 27.94 18.99
N GLU A 426 -2.97 28.18 18.22
CA GLU A 426 -1.59 28.29 18.72
C GLU A 426 -1.09 29.72 18.83
N ARG A 427 -1.85 30.71 18.32
CA ARG A 427 -1.35 32.09 18.25
C ARG A 427 -0.87 32.60 19.61
N HIS A 428 -1.50 32.26 20.75
CA HIS A 428 -1.09 32.71 22.10
C HIS A 428 -1.30 31.67 23.23
N VAL A 429 -0.74 30.46 23.17
CA VAL A 429 -0.92 29.46 24.25
C VAL A 429 0.36 29.26 25.08
N PRO A 430 0.42 29.70 26.36
CA PRO A 430 1.55 29.42 27.27
C PRO A 430 1.94 27.93 27.41
N SER A 431 1.02 27.03 27.07
CA SER A 431 1.22 25.57 27.10
C SER A 431 2.24 25.07 26.06
N SER A 432 2.38 25.71 24.89
CA SER A 432 3.31 25.25 23.85
C SER A 432 4.78 25.55 24.22
N ILE A 433 5.03 26.75 24.75
CA ILE A 433 6.35 27.16 25.28
C ILE A 433 6.77 26.25 26.44
N HIS A 434 5.85 25.95 27.35
CA HIS A 434 6.11 25.04 28.46
C HIS A 434 6.42 23.60 27.98
N THR A 435 5.65 23.10 27.02
CA THR A 435 5.86 21.78 26.41
C THR A 435 7.24 21.71 25.75
N ALA A 436 7.59 22.70 24.94
CA ALA A 436 8.90 22.80 24.31
C ALA A 436 10.03 22.84 25.34
N SER A 437 9.86 23.58 26.45
CA SER A 437 10.83 23.62 27.55
C SER A 437 11.06 22.23 28.18
N ILE A 438 9.99 21.46 28.42
CA ILE A 438 10.10 20.10 28.95
C ILE A 438 10.79 19.17 27.94
N LEU A 439 10.42 19.27 26.66
CA LEU A 439 11.01 18.45 25.59
C LEU A 439 12.49 18.76 25.40
N ARG A 440 12.92 20.02 25.54
CA ARG A 440 14.34 20.41 25.48
C ARG A 440 15.13 20.00 26.71
N ALA A 441 14.48 19.90 27.87
CA ALA A 441 15.15 19.57 29.12
C ALA A 441 15.74 18.14 29.10
N ASP A 442 16.89 17.99 29.76
CA ASP A 442 17.45 16.69 30.11
C ASP A 442 16.63 16.04 31.24
N LEU A 443 15.76 15.11 30.86
CA LEU A 443 14.87 14.41 31.78
C LEU A 443 15.61 13.35 32.62
N SER A 444 16.83 12.96 32.23
CA SER A 444 17.63 11.99 33.01
C SER A 444 17.95 12.52 34.40
N LYS A 445 18.05 13.85 34.56
CA LYS A 445 18.33 14.57 35.81
C LYS A 445 17.11 14.79 36.72
N LYS A 446 15.89 14.47 36.27
CA LYS A 446 14.66 14.73 37.05
C LYS A 446 14.38 13.60 38.05
N THR A 447 13.66 13.84 39.15
CA THR A 447 13.32 12.75 40.09
C THR A 447 12.34 11.76 39.47
N THR A 448 12.34 10.51 39.94
CA THR A 448 11.38 9.47 39.49
C THR A 448 9.92 9.93 39.65
N ALA A 449 9.60 10.57 40.78
CA ALA A 449 8.28 11.15 41.02
C ALA A 449 7.91 12.22 39.99
N ARG A 450 8.86 13.08 39.60
CA ARG A 450 8.62 14.10 38.57
C ARG A 450 8.39 13.46 37.20
N LEU A 451 9.13 12.42 36.84
CA LEU A 451 8.94 11.72 35.56
C LEU A 451 7.57 11.02 35.49
N ILE A 452 7.12 10.38 36.58
CA ILE A 452 5.77 9.79 36.65
C ILE A 452 4.69 10.85 36.50
N HIS A 453 4.87 12.01 37.13
CA HIS A 453 3.94 13.13 36.97
C HIS A 453 3.83 13.60 35.51
N LEU A 454 4.92 13.54 34.73
CA LEU A 454 4.89 13.88 33.31
C LEU A 454 4.08 12.92 32.45
N PHE A 455 3.72 11.71 32.91
CA PHE A 455 2.77 10.85 32.19
C PHE A 455 1.36 11.42 32.12
N GLN A 456 1.05 12.44 32.91
CA GLN A 456 -0.24 13.14 32.88
C GLN A 456 -0.27 14.26 31.84
N HIS A 457 0.87 14.56 31.21
CA HIS A 457 1.00 15.67 30.27
C HIS A 457 0.15 15.44 29.01
N PRO A 458 -0.54 16.45 28.47
CA PRO A 458 -1.40 16.28 27.28
C PRO A 458 -0.61 15.86 26.02
N ASP A 459 0.61 16.37 25.85
CA ASP A 459 1.49 16.01 24.73
C ASP A 459 2.13 14.62 24.93
N GLN A 460 1.95 13.72 23.95
CA GLN A 460 2.46 12.34 24.01
C GLN A 460 3.98 12.27 23.92
N ARG A 461 4.64 13.21 23.25
CA ARG A 461 6.12 13.26 23.17
C ARG A 461 6.72 13.48 24.56
N VAL A 462 6.10 14.33 25.38
CA VAL A 462 6.53 14.53 26.78
C VAL A 462 6.38 13.24 27.59
N ARG A 463 5.24 12.54 27.44
CA ARG A 463 4.99 11.28 28.13
C ARG A 463 5.98 10.19 27.71
N THR A 464 6.22 10.04 26.40
CA THR A 464 7.17 9.06 25.84
C THR A 464 8.62 9.38 26.23
N LYS A 465 9.01 10.66 26.28
CA LYS A 465 10.34 11.07 26.76
C LYS A 465 10.53 10.74 28.24
N ALA A 466 9.53 11.05 29.08
CA ALA A 466 9.56 10.69 30.50
C ALA A 466 9.58 9.17 30.71
N GLN A 467 8.86 8.41 29.87
CA GLN A 467 8.83 6.95 29.90
C GLN A 467 10.21 6.38 29.60
N THR A 468 10.83 6.84 28.52
CA THR A 468 12.17 6.42 28.10
C THR A 468 13.20 6.75 29.19
N ALA A 469 13.12 7.93 29.81
CA ALA A 469 14.00 8.32 30.91
C ALA A 469 13.85 7.44 32.17
N LEU A 470 12.63 6.97 32.48
CA LEU A 470 12.40 6.02 33.58
C LEU A 470 12.94 4.63 33.24
N VAL A 471 12.70 4.15 32.03
CA VAL A 471 13.16 2.84 31.57
C VAL A 471 14.69 2.75 31.57
N LYS A 472 15.38 3.82 31.16
CA LYS A 472 16.86 3.93 31.21
C LYS A 472 17.45 3.80 32.63
N ARG A 473 16.65 3.96 33.70
CA ARG A 473 17.08 3.74 35.11
C ARG A 473 16.96 2.29 35.56
N GLY A 474 16.42 1.41 34.74
CA GLY A 474 16.28 -0.01 35.01
C GLY A 474 15.30 -0.34 36.14
N SER A 475 15.53 -1.50 36.76
CA SER A 475 14.62 -2.17 37.71
C SER A 475 14.25 -1.35 38.95
N THR A 476 15.07 -0.37 39.35
CA THR A 476 14.80 0.52 40.49
C THR A 476 13.50 1.33 40.35
N THR A 477 13.02 1.52 39.12
CA THR A 477 11.78 2.27 38.83
C THR A 477 10.52 1.41 38.90
N LEU A 478 10.66 0.09 38.93
CA LEU A 478 9.55 -0.87 38.80
C LEU A 478 8.44 -0.65 39.83
N ARG A 479 8.80 -0.42 41.10
CA ARG A 479 7.82 -0.14 42.17
C ARG A 479 7.04 1.14 41.92
N ALA A 480 7.72 2.17 41.42
CA ALA A 480 7.09 3.46 41.16
C ALA A 480 6.16 3.38 39.94
N LEU A 481 6.56 2.64 38.89
CA LEU A 481 5.75 2.39 37.70
C LEU A 481 4.51 1.53 38.01
N THR A 482 4.68 0.42 38.71
CA THR A 482 3.53 -0.44 39.10
C THR A 482 2.53 0.31 39.98
N GLN A 483 2.98 1.23 40.83
CA GLN A 483 2.12 2.14 41.59
C GLN A 483 1.41 3.16 40.69
N ALA A 484 2.12 3.78 39.73
CA ALA A 484 1.54 4.73 38.79
C ALA A 484 0.46 4.09 37.89
N ALA A 485 0.60 2.79 37.57
CA ALA A 485 -0.42 2.02 36.85
C ALA A 485 -1.75 1.88 37.60
N LYS A 486 -1.77 2.13 38.91
CA LYS A 486 -2.95 2.12 39.79
C LYS A 486 -3.55 3.50 40.05
N ASP A 487 -3.08 4.57 39.39
CA ASP A 487 -3.62 5.92 39.53
C ASP A 487 -5.12 5.95 39.15
N PRO A 488 -6.05 6.21 40.08
CA PRO A 488 -7.49 6.15 39.79
C PRO A 488 -7.99 7.36 38.98
N TYR A 489 -7.20 8.43 38.85
CA TYR A 489 -7.62 9.69 38.25
C TYR A 489 -7.07 9.91 36.86
N ASN A 490 -5.89 9.35 36.52
CA ASN A 490 -5.22 9.66 35.26
C ASN A 490 -4.96 8.44 34.38
N ALA A 491 -5.85 8.20 33.41
CA ALA A 491 -5.72 7.08 32.47
C ALA A 491 -4.39 7.07 31.69
N MET A 492 -3.87 8.23 31.27
CA MET A 492 -2.60 8.30 30.53
C MET A 492 -1.41 7.94 31.41
N SER A 493 -1.43 8.33 32.69
CA SER A 493 -0.43 7.90 33.66
C SER A 493 -0.38 6.39 33.76
N ARG A 494 -1.54 5.75 33.83
CA ARG A 494 -1.63 4.30 33.91
C ARG A 494 -1.10 3.61 32.67
N LEU A 495 -1.48 4.09 31.48
CA LEU A 495 -1.05 3.52 30.19
C LEU A 495 0.46 3.59 30.02
N HIS A 496 1.05 4.77 30.21
CA HIS A 496 2.50 4.94 30.10
C HIS A 496 3.26 4.16 31.16
N ALA A 497 2.70 4.00 32.36
CA ALA A 497 3.29 3.14 33.37
C ALA A 497 3.29 1.66 32.94
N ILE A 498 2.19 1.14 32.37
CA ILE A 498 2.12 -0.23 31.83
C ILE A 498 3.13 -0.41 30.69
N TRP A 499 3.20 0.55 29.77
CA TRP A 499 4.16 0.54 28.66
C TRP A 499 5.61 0.59 29.14
N ALA A 500 5.92 1.41 30.17
CA ALA A 500 7.23 1.48 30.78
C ALA A 500 7.65 0.14 31.41
N VAL A 501 6.73 -0.53 32.13
CA VAL A 501 6.99 -1.86 32.70
C VAL A 501 7.25 -2.88 31.61
N GLY A 502 6.46 -2.88 30.53
CA GLY A 502 6.70 -3.76 29.40
C GLY A 502 8.03 -3.49 28.71
N GLN A 503 8.39 -2.22 28.52
CA GLN A 503 9.66 -1.83 27.94
C GLN A 503 10.84 -2.25 28.85
N LEU A 504 10.71 -2.12 30.18
CA LEU A 504 11.70 -2.64 31.14
C LEU A 504 11.86 -4.16 31.03
N SER A 505 10.76 -4.91 30.90
CA SER A 505 10.79 -6.38 30.81
C SER A 505 11.48 -6.89 29.52
N GLU A 506 11.59 -6.06 28.49
CA GLU A 506 12.35 -6.38 27.27
C GLU A 506 13.86 -6.20 27.45
N TYR A 507 14.27 -5.22 28.27
CA TYR A 507 15.68 -4.97 28.60
C TYR A 507 16.21 -5.93 29.67
N ASP A 508 15.36 -6.32 30.62
CA ASP A 508 15.72 -7.18 31.74
C ASP A 508 14.69 -8.31 31.87
N ARG A 509 15.08 -9.51 31.41
CA ARG A 509 14.22 -10.70 31.43
C ARG A 509 13.94 -11.20 32.85
N GLU A 510 14.76 -10.87 33.84
CA GLU A 510 14.49 -11.26 35.23
C GLU A 510 13.25 -10.53 35.77
N ILE A 511 13.00 -9.29 35.32
CA ILE A 511 11.78 -8.55 35.67
C ILE A 511 10.53 -9.27 35.15
N ALA A 512 10.62 -9.88 33.96
CA ALA A 512 9.48 -10.53 33.33
C ALA A 512 8.96 -11.74 34.13
N GLY A 513 9.85 -12.46 34.82
CA GLY A 513 9.52 -13.67 35.57
C GLY A 513 9.15 -13.46 37.04
N ARG A 514 9.04 -12.22 37.52
CA ARG A 514 8.80 -11.96 38.97
C ARG A 514 7.32 -12.15 39.33
N ASN A 515 7.07 -12.88 40.42
CA ASN A 515 5.72 -13.13 40.95
C ASN A 515 4.93 -11.84 41.26
N ASP A 516 5.60 -10.75 41.66
CA ASP A 516 4.93 -9.47 41.93
C ASP A 516 4.41 -8.80 40.65
N ILE A 517 5.11 -8.98 39.52
CA ILE A 517 4.63 -8.52 38.20
C ILE A 517 3.47 -9.38 37.71
N GLN A 518 3.53 -10.70 37.91
CA GLN A 518 2.42 -11.59 37.59
C GLN A 518 1.15 -11.23 38.36
N ALA A 519 1.27 -11.02 39.68
CA ALA A 519 0.16 -10.60 40.53
C ALA A 519 -0.39 -9.24 40.09
N TRP A 520 0.49 -8.27 39.79
CA TRP A 520 0.10 -6.96 39.28
C TRP A 520 -0.61 -7.03 37.92
N LEU A 521 -0.14 -7.87 37.00
CA LEU A 521 -0.77 -8.07 35.69
C LEU A 521 -2.16 -8.70 35.84
N ASN A 522 -2.30 -9.66 36.76
CA ASN A 522 -3.59 -10.26 37.09
C ASN A 522 -4.61 -9.25 37.63
N ASP A 523 -4.15 -8.27 38.44
CA ASP A 523 -5.00 -7.17 38.89
C ASP A 523 -5.45 -6.30 37.70
N LEU A 524 -4.53 -5.94 36.79
CA LEU A 524 -4.84 -5.11 35.62
C LEU A 524 -5.81 -5.80 34.64
N MET A 525 -5.74 -7.11 34.51
CA MET A 525 -6.67 -7.90 33.70
C MET A 525 -8.11 -7.83 34.24
N LYS A 526 -8.30 -7.44 35.50
CA LYS A 526 -9.60 -7.27 36.17
C LYS A 526 -10.01 -5.80 36.32
N ASP A 527 -9.24 -4.87 35.75
CA ASP A 527 -9.49 -3.44 35.90
C ASP A 527 -10.86 -3.01 35.37
N PRO A 528 -11.55 -2.03 35.99
CA PRO A 528 -12.79 -1.49 35.43
C PRO A 528 -12.63 -0.87 34.03
N SER A 529 -11.47 -0.29 33.72
CA SER A 529 -11.19 0.29 32.41
C SER A 529 -10.90 -0.80 31.37
N SER A 530 -11.71 -0.86 30.32
CA SER A 530 -11.49 -1.80 29.21
C SER A 530 -10.16 -1.56 28.50
N GLU A 531 -9.69 -0.32 28.39
CA GLU A 531 -8.40 -0.03 27.78
C GLU A 531 -7.23 -0.58 28.61
N ILE A 532 -7.36 -0.56 29.94
CA ILE A 532 -6.30 -1.10 30.80
C ILE A 532 -6.25 -2.61 30.72
N ARG A 533 -7.42 -3.28 30.69
CA ARG A 533 -7.49 -4.72 30.43
C ARG A 533 -6.89 -5.08 29.08
N ALA A 534 -7.14 -4.28 28.05
CA ALA A 534 -6.54 -4.44 26.73
C ALA A 534 -5.01 -4.33 26.77
N GLN A 535 -4.45 -3.27 27.38
CA GLN A 535 -3.01 -3.11 27.48
C GLN A 535 -2.34 -4.16 28.37
N ALA A 536 -3.02 -4.64 29.41
CA ALA A 536 -2.58 -5.78 30.21
C ALA A 536 -2.49 -7.05 29.36
N ALA A 537 -3.50 -7.32 28.53
CA ALA A 537 -3.48 -8.46 27.61
C ALA A 537 -2.39 -8.34 26.51
N VAL A 538 -2.08 -7.11 26.05
CA VAL A 538 -0.92 -6.87 25.17
C VAL A 538 0.38 -7.22 25.90
N LEU A 539 0.58 -6.68 27.11
CA LEU A 539 1.79 -6.89 27.89
C LEU A 539 2.00 -8.38 28.22
N ALA A 540 0.95 -9.05 28.67
CA ALA A 540 0.84 -10.50 28.84
C ALA A 540 1.42 -11.29 27.66
N GLY A 541 0.88 -11.07 26.47
CA GLY A 541 1.32 -11.79 25.26
C GLY A 541 2.77 -11.47 24.87
N ARG A 542 3.30 -10.31 25.28
CA ARG A 542 4.70 -9.92 25.02
C ARG A 542 5.68 -10.54 26.00
N MET A 543 5.31 -10.63 27.26
CA MET A 543 6.16 -11.20 28.31
C MET A 543 6.34 -12.71 28.16
N GLY A 544 5.47 -13.39 27.39
CA GLY A 544 5.58 -14.83 27.17
C GLY A 544 5.12 -15.67 28.36
N ASP A 545 4.42 -15.09 29.32
CA ASP A 545 4.03 -15.78 30.55
C ASP A 545 2.79 -16.67 30.31
N ALA A 546 2.95 -17.99 30.37
CA ALA A 546 1.84 -18.92 30.21
C ALA A 546 0.94 -19.02 31.47
N SER A 547 1.39 -18.57 32.64
CA SER A 547 0.65 -18.67 33.90
C SER A 547 -0.67 -17.88 33.90
N ILE A 548 -0.76 -16.87 33.03
CA ILE A 548 -1.95 -16.04 32.82
C ILE A 548 -2.94 -16.63 31.80
N HIS A 549 -2.73 -17.87 31.35
CA HIS A 549 -3.62 -18.59 30.42
C HIS A 549 -5.09 -18.43 30.80
N ARG A 550 -5.44 -18.77 32.05
CA ARG A 550 -6.82 -18.67 32.54
C ARG A 550 -7.40 -17.26 32.37
N MET A 551 -6.63 -16.24 32.70
CA MET A 551 -7.06 -14.84 32.59
C MET A 551 -7.26 -14.41 31.14
N LEU A 552 -6.39 -14.82 30.22
CA LEU A 552 -6.53 -14.53 28.79
C LEU A 552 -7.81 -15.17 28.22
N VAL A 553 -8.10 -16.43 28.58
CA VAL A 553 -9.34 -17.10 28.18
C VAL A 553 -10.58 -16.41 28.74
N GLU A 554 -10.51 -15.90 29.98
CA GLU A 554 -11.58 -15.07 30.55
C GLU A 554 -11.73 -13.73 29.81
N ARG A 555 -10.65 -13.12 29.31
CA ARG A 555 -10.69 -11.87 28.50
C ARG A 555 -11.14 -12.08 27.06
N MET A 556 -11.07 -13.30 26.52
CA MET A 556 -11.70 -13.63 25.24
C MET A 556 -13.24 -13.51 25.28
N LYS A 557 -13.83 -13.39 26.48
CA LYS A 557 -15.28 -13.16 26.70
C LYS A 557 -15.58 -11.76 27.26
N ASP A 558 -14.62 -10.83 27.15
CA ASP A 558 -14.78 -9.49 27.71
C ASP A 558 -15.91 -8.70 27.02
N PRO A 559 -16.65 -7.84 27.73
CA PRO A 559 -17.64 -6.96 27.11
C PRO A 559 -17.07 -6.06 26.00
N SER A 560 -15.80 -5.67 26.09
CA SER A 560 -15.11 -4.87 25.09
C SER A 560 -14.56 -5.72 23.95
N GLU A 561 -14.98 -5.44 22.72
CA GLU A 561 -14.49 -6.15 21.52
C GLU A 561 -12.97 -6.00 21.34
N ARG A 562 -12.42 -4.83 21.66
CA ARG A 562 -10.97 -4.59 21.63
C ARG A 562 -10.22 -5.52 22.58
N VAL A 563 -10.76 -5.74 23.79
CA VAL A 563 -10.15 -6.66 24.76
C VAL A 563 -10.21 -8.09 24.23
N ARG A 564 -11.36 -8.50 23.67
CA ARG A 564 -11.53 -9.81 23.02
C ARG A 564 -10.52 -10.04 21.91
N GLN A 565 -10.34 -9.07 21.02
CA GLN A 565 -9.40 -9.10 19.90
C GLN A 565 -7.95 -9.30 20.36
N ILE A 566 -7.52 -8.50 21.34
CA ILE A 566 -6.16 -8.58 21.88
C ILE A 566 -5.95 -9.89 22.63
N ALA A 567 -6.93 -10.32 23.43
CA ALA A 567 -6.84 -11.54 24.23
C ALA A 567 -6.69 -12.79 23.35
N VAL A 568 -7.49 -12.92 22.28
CA VAL A 568 -7.38 -14.07 21.36
C VAL A 568 -6.04 -14.05 20.60
N THR A 569 -5.58 -12.88 20.17
CA THR A 569 -4.27 -12.73 19.52
C THR A 569 -3.12 -13.13 20.47
N ALA A 570 -3.19 -12.69 21.73
CA ALA A 570 -2.21 -13.05 22.75
C ALA A 570 -2.22 -14.55 23.08
N ALA A 571 -3.41 -15.17 23.17
CA ALA A 571 -3.54 -16.61 23.39
C ALA A 571 -2.90 -17.43 22.27
N GLY A 572 -3.07 -17.02 21.01
CA GLY A 572 -2.41 -17.66 19.86
C GLY A 572 -0.88 -17.55 19.91
N LYS A 573 -0.37 -16.34 20.18
CA LYS A 573 1.08 -16.09 20.29
C LYS A 573 1.76 -16.89 21.38
N LEU A 574 1.08 -17.09 22.51
CA LEU A 574 1.59 -17.88 23.64
C LEU A 574 1.49 -19.40 23.42
N LYS A 575 0.83 -19.85 22.35
CA LYS A 575 0.65 -21.27 22.00
C LYS A 575 0.12 -22.11 23.18
N LEU A 576 -0.91 -21.61 23.85
CA LEU A 576 -1.46 -22.23 25.05
C LEU A 576 -2.04 -23.62 24.76
N ASP A 577 -1.95 -24.54 25.72
CA ASP A 577 -2.53 -25.88 25.57
C ASP A 577 -4.06 -25.81 25.43
N GLY A 578 -4.63 -26.54 24.47
CA GLY A 578 -6.08 -26.52 24.20
C GLY A 578 -6.60 -25.19 23.62
N VAL A 579 -5.70 -24.38 23.05
CA VAL A 579 -6.07 -23.09 22.47
C VAL A 579 -6.97 -23.24 21.24
N LEU A 580 -6.84 -24.32 20.46
CA LEU A 580 -7.67 -24.54 19.28
C LEU A 580 -9.17 -24.59 19.65
N GLU A 581 -9.56 -25.45 20.60
CA GLU A 581 -10.94 -25.57 21.07
C GLU A 581 -11.45 -24.26 21.69
N THR A 582 -10.55 -23.50 22.32
CA THR A 582 -10.87 -22.21 22.90
C THR A 582 -11.14 -21.15 21.84
N ILE A 583 -10.34 -21.11 20.77
CA ILE A 583 -10.57 -20.20 19.63
C ILE A 583 -11.80 -20.63 18.82
N ILE A 584 -12.07 -21.93 18.66
CA ILE A 584 -13.31 -22.41 18.03
C ILE A 584 -14.53 -21.88 18.80
N LYS A 585 -14.54 -22.03 20.13
CA LYS A 585 -15.59 -21.46 20.99
C LYS A 585 -15.71 -19.94 20.86
N PHE A 586 -14.61 -19.25 20.65
CA PHE A 586 -14.58 -17.81 20.40
C PHE A 586 -15.23 -17.45 19.05
N ILE A 587 -14.92 -18.17 17.98
CA ILE A 587 -15.45 -17.93 16.63
C ILE A 587 -16.97 -18.10 16.58
N VAL A 588 -17.49 -19.16 17.21
CA VAL A 588 -18.93 -19.50 17.19
C VAL A 588 -19.76 -18.65 18.14
N ALA A 589 -19.14 -17.86 19.03
CA ALA A 589 -19.87 -17.02 19.96
C ALA A 589 -20.70 -15.95 19.22
N PRO A 590 -21.95 -15.68 19.63
CA PRO A 590 -22.86 -14.76 18.94
C PRO A 590 -22.33 -13.32 18.87
N ASP A 591 -21.58 -12.89 19.88
CA ASP A 591 -21.04 -11.53 19.96
C ASP A 591 -19.71 -11.34 19.21
N ASN A 592 -19.20 -12.39 18.55
CA ASN A 592 -17.89 -12.37 17.89
C ASN A 592 -17.97 -12.36 16.37
N HIS A 593 -19.05 -11.83 15.81
CA HIS A 593 -19.23 -11.76 14.34
C HIS A 593 -18.45 -10.63 13.67
N HIS A 594 -17.91 -9.67 14.45
CA HIS A 594 -17.15 -8.56 13.90
C HIS A 594 -15.90 -9.09 13.17
N PRO A 595 -15.62 -8.63 11.93
CA PRO A 595 -14.51 -9.14 11.15
C PRO A 595 -13.13 -9.11 11.80
N LEU A 596 -12.80 -8.04 12.53
CA LEU A 596 -11.53 -7.93 13.23
C LEU A 596 -11.36 -9.01 14.32
N LEU A 597 -12.45 -9.53 14.89
CA LEU A 597 -12.41 -10.63 15.85
C LEU A 597 -12.18 -11.96 15.13
N GLN A 598 -12.85 -12.17 14.00
CA GLN A 598 -12.64 -13.35 13.14
C GLN A 598 -11.20 -13.39 12.61
N GLN A 599 -10.65 -12.23 12.24
CA GLN A 599 -9.25 -12.08 11.86
C GLN A 599 -8.30 -12.47 12.99
N ALA A 600 -8.48 -11.86 14.16
CA ALA A 600 -7.66 -12.17 15.31
C ALA A 600 -7.71 -13.66 15.69
N ALA A 601 -8.87 -14.31 15.51
CA ALA A 601 -9.04 -15.74 15.73
C ALA A 601 -8.26 -16.61 14.73
N PHE A 602 -8.38 -16.38 13.41
CA PHE A 602 -7.64 -17.21 12.44
C PHE A 602 -6.13 -16.93 12.48
N VAL A 603 -5.71 -15.70 12.80
CA VAL A 603 -4.29 -15.39 13.04
C VAL A 603 -3.79 -16.15 14.26
N ALA A 604 -4.54 -16.16 15.36
CA ALA A 604 -4.19 -16.91 16.55
C ALA A 604 -4.15 -18.43 16.29
N MET A 605 -5.06 -18.97 15.49
CA MET A 605 -5.04 -20.36 15.04
C MET A 605 -3.77 -20.67 14.23
N ALA A 606 -3.41 -19.83 13.27
CA ALA A 606 -2.22 -20.00 12.45
C ALA A 606 -0.92 -19.96 13.28
N ASP A 607 -0.86 -19.09 14.29
CA ASP A 607 0.31 -18.95 15.14
C ASP A 607 0.48 -20.14 16.12
N ALA A 608 -0.63 -20.75 16.56
CA ALA A 608 -0.62 -21.75 17.62
C ALA A 608 -0.77 -23.22 17.18
N CYS A 609 -1.46 -23.49 16.07
CA CYS A 609 -1.90 -24.84 15.72
C CYS A 609 -1.07 -25.43 14.57
N SER A 610 -0.89 -26.76 14.57
CA SER A 610 -0.32 -27.48 13.41
C SER A 610 -1.29 -27.51 12.23
N GLU A 611 -0.78 -27.64 11.01
CA GLU A 611 -1.61 -27.79 9.80
C GLU A 611 -2.58 -28.97 9.86
N ASP A 612 -2.17 -30.11 10.44
CA ASP A 612 -3.02 -31.30 10.60
C ASP A 612 -4.27 -30.99 11.43
N ALA A 613 -4.09 -30.33 12.57
CA ALA A 613 -5.19 -29.92 13.43
C ALA A 613 -6.14 -28.95 12.71
N LEU A 614 -5.60 -27.95 12.00
CA LEU A 614 -6.41 -26.97 11.26
C LEU A 614 -7.20 -27.59 10.11
N SER A 615 -6.65 -28.60 9.44
CA SER A 615 -7.33 -29.23 8.31
C SER A 615 -8.49 -30.12 8.72
N THR A 616 -8.52 -30.60 9.97
CA THR A 616 -9.70 -31.28 10.53
C THR A 616 -10.93 -30.36 10.58
N LEU A 617 -10.73 -29.03 10.60
CA LEU A 617 -11.83 -28.07 10.62
C LEU A 617 -12.65 -28.09 9.33
N ALA A 618 -12.17 -28.67 8.23
CA ALA A 618 -12.91 -28.79 6.98
C ALA A 618 -14.25 -29.55 7.12
N VAL A 619 -14.42 -30.38 8.15
CA VAL A 619 -15.67 -31.11 8.43
C VAL A 619 -16.48 -30.52 9.59
N HIS A 620 -16.10 -29.34 10.09
CA HIS A 620 -16.82 -28.68 11.18
C HIS A 620 -18.20 -28.18 10.72
N HIS A 621 -19.23 -28.34 11.56
CA HIS A 621 -20.61 -27.97 11.22
C HIS A 621 -20.78 -26.46 10.96
N ASP A 622 -20.08 -25.61 11.72
CA ASP A 622 -20.14 -24.15 11.56
C ASP A 622 -19.21 -23.66 10.42
N PRO A 623 -19.73 -22.97 9.38
CA PRO A 623 -18.94 -22.46 8.26
C PRO A 623 -17.89 -21.41 8.65
N LYS A 624 -18.11 -20.64 9.73
CA LYS A 624 -17.12 -19.64 10.20
C LYS A 624 -15.85 -20.34 10.66
N VAL A 625 -15.98 -21.47 11.37
CA VAL A 625 -14.85 -22.28 11.83
C VAL A 625 -14.11 -22.89 10.63
N ARG A 626 -14.84 -23.42 9.64
CA ARG A 626 -14.23 -23.96 8.42
C ARG A 626 -13.42 -22.87 7.68
N ARG A 627 -14.01 -21.69 7.50
CA ARG A 627 -13.36 -20.54 6.88
C ARG A 627 -12.09 -20.11 7.64
N SER A 628 -12.16 -20.02 8.97
CA SER A 628 -10.99 -19.69 9.80
C SER A 628 -9.88 -20.74 9.69
N GLY A 629 -10.22 -22.03 9.59
CA GLY A 629 -9.26 -23.10 9.33
C GLY A 629 -8.55 -22.93 7.99
N ASN A 630 -9.30 -22.67 6.91
CA ASN A 630 -8.75 -22.39 5.59
C ASN A 630 -7.81 -21.17 5.61
N LEU A 631 -8.23 -20.07 6.22
CA LEU A 631 -7.43 -18.84 6.32
C LEU A 631 -6.17 -19.01 7.17
N ALA A 632 -6.25 -19.81 8.24
CA ALA A 632 -5.09 -20.15 9.05
C ALA A 632 -4.07 -20.99 8.24
N LEU A 633 -4.54 -21.97 7.47
CA LEU A 633 -3.70 -22.78 6.57
C LEU A 633 -3.09 -21.95 5.44
N ARG A 634 -3.85 -21.00 4.86
CA ARG A 634 -3.33 -20.01 3.90
C ARG A 634 -2.14 -19.26 4.48
N ARG A 635 -2.28 -18.78 5.71
CA ARG A 635 -1.21 -18.05 6.42
C ARG A 635 0.01 -18.93 6.70
N GLN A 636 -0.20 -20.21 6.96
CA GLN A 636 0.88 -21.22 7.08
C GLN A 636 1.45 -21.68 5.74
N LYS A 637 0.87 -21.24 4.61
CA LYS A 637 1.20 -21.73 3.26
C LYS A 637 1.02 -23.25 3.11
N SER A 638 0.08 -23.82 3.85
CA SER A 638 -0.11 -25.27 3.91
C SER A 638 -0.95 -25.79 2.75
N ASN A 639 -0.47 -26.85 2.10
CA ASN A 639 -1.19 -27.56 1.05
C ASN A 639 -2.52 -28.18 1.55
N GLN A 640 -2.72 -28.29 2.87
CA GLN A 640 -3.96 -28.82 3.44
C GLN A 640 -5.18 -27.91 3.21
N THR A 641 -4.97 -26.68 2.72
CA THR A 641 -6.00 -25.79 2.14
C THR A 641 -6.85 -26.51 1.08
N ALA A 642 -6.27 -27.48 0.37
CA ALA A 642 -6.98 -28.33 -0.60
C ALA A 642 -8.20 -29.07 -0.02
N ARG A 643 -8.29 -29.26 1.32
CA ARG A 643 -9.47 -29.89 1.94
C ARG A 643 -10.73 -29.02 1.86
N PHE A 644 -10.58 -27.71 1.65
CA PHE A 644 -11.67 -26.73 1.65
C PHE A 644 -12.19 -26.38 0.24
N ILE A 645 -11.52 -26.84 -0.83
CA ILE A 645 -11.89 -26.49 -2.21
C ILE A 645 -13.20 -27.13 -2.69
N ASN A 646 -13.76 -28.07 -1.92
CA ASN A 646 -15.04 -28.72 -2.18
C ASN A 646 -16.09 -28.43 -1.09
N ASP A 647 -15.89 -27.35 -0.31
CA ASP A 647 -16.82 -26.98 0.76
C ASP A 647 -18.26 -26.81 0.24
N ASP A 648 -19.24 -27.01 1.13
CA ASP A 648 -20.64 -26.77 0.83
C ASP A 648 -20.95 -25.28 0.68
N SER A 649 -20.19 -24.42 1.34
CA SER A 649 -20.26 -22.97 1.18
C SER A 649 -19.44 -22.52 -0.03
N SER A 650 -20.10 -21.84 -0.98
CA SER A 650 -19.47 -21.21 -2.14
C SER A 650 -18.39 -20.20 -1.74
N ASP A 651 -18.59 -19.47 -0.64
CA ASP A 651 -17.64 -18.48 -0.13
C ASP A 651 -16.33 -19.12 0.35
N ILE A 652 -16.42 -20.31 0.95
CA ILE A 652 -15.23 -21.03 1.44
C ILE A 652 -14.50 -21.69 0.27
N MET A 653 -15.25 -22.23 -0.69
CA MET A 653 -14.69 -22.82 -1.92
C MET A 653 -13.86 -21.80 -2.71
N ILE A 654 -14.39 -20.60 -2.98
CA ILE A 654 -13.64 -19.56 -3.71
C ILE A 654 -12.43 -19.09 -2.90
N GLU A 655 -12.57 -18.95 -1.58
CA GLU A 655 -11.47 -18.50 -0.72
C GLU A 655 -10.36 -19.56 -0.58
N ALA A 656 -10.69 -20.85 -0.61
CA ALA A 656 -9.72 -21.93 -0.67
C ALA A 656 -8.99 -21.97 -2.02
N ALA A 657 -9.71 -21.79 -3.14
CA ALA A 657 -9.12 -21.69 -4.47
C ALA A 657 -8.15 -20.51 -4.57
N GLN A 658 -8.58 -19.34 -4.11
CA GLN A 658 -7.74 -18.15 -4.03
C GLN A 658 -6.51 -18.38 -3.14
N SER A 659 -6.68 -19.07 -2.00
CA SER A 659 -5.58 -19.35 -1.08
C SER A 659 -4.49 -20.22 -1.72
N ILE A 660 -4.89 -21.26 -2.46
CA ILE A 660 -3.97 -22.16 -3.19
C ILE A 660 -3.29 -21.42 -4.35
N HIS A 661 -4.03 -20.56 -5.02
CA HIS A 661 -3.59 -19.83 -6.20
C HIS A 661 -2.62 -18.69 -5.86
N ASP A 662 -3.03 -17.78 -4.96
CA ASP A 662 -2.29 -16.56 -4.64
C ASP A 662 -1.07 -16.82 -3.75
N THR A 663 -1.04 -17.98 -3.09
CA THR A 663 0.11 -18.47 -2.34
C THR A 663 0.42 -19.82 -2.96
N PRO A 664 1.13 -19.86 -4.10
CA PRO A 664 1.16 -21.00 -5.02
C PRO A 664 1.59 -22.31 -4.30
N MET A 665 0.61 -22.98 -3.71
CA MET A 665 0.77 -24.18 -2.91
C MET A 665 0.94 -25.33 -3.89
N GLN A 666 2.20 -25.62 -4.24
CA GLN A 666 2.54 -26.47 -5.37
C GLN A 666 1.87 -27.85 -5.33
N ASN A 667 1.66 -28.43 -4.14
CA ASN A 667 1.01 -29.74 -3.97
C ASN A 667 -0.51 -29.67 -3.83
N ALA A 668 -1.10 -28.46 -3.82
CA ALA A 668 -2.55 -28.22 -3.80
C ALA A 668 -3.09 -27.74 -5.15
N LEU A 669 -2.23 -27.16 -6.01
CA LEU A 669 -2.59 -26.73 -7.37
C LEU A 669 -3.21 -27.85 -8.23
N PRO A 670 -2.73 -29.12 -8.21
CA PRO A 670 -3.36 -30.19 -8.98
C PRO A 670 -4.82 -30.44 -8.60
N GLN A 671 -5.15 -30.34 -7.31
CA GLN A 671 -6.51 -30.52 -6.80
C GLN A 671 -7.42 -29.38 -7.25
N LEU A 672 -6.92 -28.14 -7.22
CA LEU A 672 -7.62 -26.97 -7.76
C LEU A 672 -7.85 -27.10 -9.28
N ALA A 673 -6.83 -27.49 -10.03
CA ALA A 673 -6.89 -27.69 -11.47
C ALA A 673 -7.92 -28.76 -11.89
N ARG A 674 -8.04 -29.84 -11.11
CA ARG A 674 -9.02 -30.94 -11.35
C ARG A 674 -10.48 -30.55 -11.17
N LEU A 675 -10.78 -29.41 -10.53
CA LEU A 675 -12.17 -28.95 -10.39
C LEU A 675 -12.85 -28.67 -11.74
N HIS A 676 -12.09 -28.53 -12.84
CA HIS A 676 -12.65 -28.42 -14.18
C HIS A 676 -13.51 -29.64 -14.59
N GLU A 677 -13.18 -30.83 -14.06
CA GLU A 677 -13.85 -32.11 -14.37
C GLU A 677 -15.31 -32.08 -13.92
N ASN A 678 -15.57 -31.49 -12.75
CA ASN A 678 -16.89 -31.41 -12.12
C ASN A 678 -17.48 -29.99 -12.15
N ARG A 679 -17.05 -29.12 -13.07
CA ARG A 679 -17.48 -27.71 -13.13
C ARG A 679 -18.98 -27.49 -13.12
N LYS A 680 -19.73 -28.34 -13.82
CA LYS A 680 -21.20 -28.26 -13.88
C LYS A 680 -21.87 -28.48 -12.52
N VAL A 681 -21.20 -29.17 -11.58
CA VAL A 681 -21.74 -29.47 -10.25
C VAL A 681 -21.52 -28.28 -9.33
N TRP A 682 -20.28 -27.78 -9.23
CA TRP A 682 -20.00 -26.68 -8.30
C TRP A 682 -20.46 -25.33 -8.82
N ILE A 683 -20.55 -25.09 -10.14
CA ILE A 683 -21.13 -23.83 -10.68
C ILE A 683 -22.54 -23.61 -10.16
N LYS A 684 -23.36 -24.66 -10.04
CA LYS A 684 -24.72 -24.58 -9.47
C LYS A 684 -24.75 -24.07 -8.03
N LYS A 685 -23.66 -24.24 -7.26
CA LYS A 685 -23.55 -23.68 -5.91
C LYS A 685 -23.36 -22.15 -5.91
N PHE A 686 -22.96 -21.57 -7.03
CA PHE A 686 -22.75 -20.12 -7.22
C PHE A 686 -23.89 -19.43 -7.99
N GLU A 687 -24.87 -20.21 -8.47
CA GLU A 687 -26.11 -19.71 -9.07
C GLU A 687 -27.01 -19.25 -7.92
N SER A 688 -27.41 -17.98 -7.92
CA SER A 688 -28.29 -17.43 -6.89
C SER A 688 -29.67 -18.10 -6.90
N GLU A 689 -30.33 -18.19 -5.74
CA GLU A 689 -31.77 -18.51 -5.65
C GLU A 689 -32.68 -17.46 -6.35
N THR A 690 -32.12 -16.35 -6.87
CA THR A 690 -32.87 -15.36 -7.65
C THR A 690 -32.92 -15.75 -9.13
N GLU A 691 -34.13 -16.00 -9.62
CA GLU A 691 -34.50 -16.67 -10.89
C GLU A 691 -34.15 -15.95 -12.20
N ASP A 692 -33.43 -14.81 -12.21
CA ASP A 692 -33.56 -13.86 -13.35
C ASP A 692 -32.28 -13.48 -14.11
N THR A 693 -31.19 -14.26 -14.07
CA THR A 693 -30.06 -14.01 -14.98
C THR A 693 -29.48 -15.27 -15.59
N GLU A 694 -29.59 -15.41 -16.93
CA GLU A 694 -28.87 -16.40 -17.77
C GLU A 694 -27.32 -16.29 -17.71
N SER A 695 -26.77 -15.45 -16.81
CA SER A 695 -25.33 -15.18 -16.68
C SER A 695 -24.78 -15.77 -15.39
N LEU A 696 -23.60 -16.38 -15.47
CA LEU A 696 -22.84 -16.81 -14.29
C LEU A 696 -22.55 -15.64 -13.35
N SER A 697 -22.56 -15.91 -12.04
CA SER A 697 -22.18 -14.93 -11.02
C SER A 697 -20.69 -14.57 -11.09
N ALA A 698 -20.33 -13.39 -10.57
CA ALA A 698 -18.94 -12.93 -10.54
C ALA A 698 -18.02 -13.94 -9.81
N TYR A 699 -18.50 -14.54 -8.72
CA TYR A 699 -17.78 -15.56 -7.96
C TYR A 699 -17.54 -16.84 -8.77
N ALA A 700 -18.51 -17.27 -9.59
CA ALA A 700 -18.32 -18.42 -10.48
C ALA A 700 -17.25 -18.14 -11.55
N ILE A 701 -17.26 -16.94 -12.12
CA ILE A 701 -16.25 -16.50 -13.10
C ILE A 701 -14.85 -16.48 -12.45
N GLU A 702 -14.75 -15.97 -11.24
CA GLU A 702 -13.50 -15.95 -10.46
C GLU A 702 -12.99 -17.36 -10.15
N MET A 703 -13.88 -18.26 -9.74
CA MET A 703 -13.53 -19.67 -9.52
C MET A 703 -13.00 -20.33 -10.80
N LEU A 704 -13.67 -20.10 -11.93
CA LEU A 704 -13.22 -20.60 -13.24
C LEU A 704 -11.84 -20.07 -13.61
N TYR A 705 -11.56 -18.79 -13.32
CA TYR A 705 -10.23 -18.22 -13.51
C TYR A 705 -9.19 -18.99 -12.71
N TYR A 706 -9.38 -19.20 -11.41
CA TYR A 706 -8.41 -19.93 -10.57
C TYR A 706 -8.19 -21.37 -11.03
N VAL A 707 -9.26 -22.08 -11.41
CA VAL A 707 -9.19 -23.47 -11.86
C VAL A 707 -8.38 -23.59 -13.15
N TYR A 708 -8.64 -22.74 -14.16
CA TYR A 708 -7.94 -22.82 -15.43
C TYR A 708 -6.55 -22.19 -15.38
N HIS A 709 -6.33 -21.17 -14.54
CA HIS A 709 -4.99 -20.64 -14.33
C HIS A 709 -4.10 -21.64 -13.57
N ALA A 710 -4.64 -22.42 -12.62
CA ALA A 710 -3.90 -23.52 -11.99
C ALA A 710 -3.44 -24.57 -13.03
N ASN A 711 -4.27 -24.89 -14.02
CA ASN A 711 -3.86 -25.73 -15.16
C ASN A 711 -2.71 -25.08 -15.95
N PHE A 712 -2.72 -23.76 -16.11
CA PHE A 712 -1.67 -23.05 -16.83
C PHE A 712 -0.36 -23.10 -16.05
N ILE A 713 -0.39 -22.80 -14.75
CA ILE A 713 0.78 -22.83 -13.85
C ILE A 713 1.41 -24.23 -13.79
N LEU A 714 0.61 -25.29 -13.74
CA LEU A 714 1.13 -26.67 -13.70
C LEU A 714 1.81 -27.11 -15.01
N GLY A 715 1.49 -26.48 -16.14
CA GLY A 715 2.26 -26.57 -17.38
C GLY A 715 2.39 -27.94 -18.07
N LYS A 716 1.76 -29.01 -17.59
CA LYS A 716 1.81 -30.34 -18.23
C LYS A 716 0.95 -30.42 -19.49
N ALA A 717 1.23 -31.40 -20.35
CA ALA A 717 0.50 -31.62 -21.60
C ALA A 717 -1.01 -31.85 -21.40
N GLU A 718 -1.41 -32.56 -20.33
CA GLU A 718 -2.82 -32.77 -19.97
C GLU A 718 -3.54 -31.46 -19.61
N HIS A 719 -2.82 -30.52 -18.98
CA HIS A 719 -3.36 -29.22 -18.61
C HIS A 719 -3.49 -28.30 -19.82
N LEU A 720 -2.54 -28.35 -20.77
CA LEU A 720 -2.67 -27.66 -22.05
C LEU A 720 -3.93 -28.12 -22.78
N LYS A 721 -4.15 -29.44 -22.87
CA LYS A 721 -5.36 -30.01 -23.48
C LYS A 721 -6.64 -29.51 -22.79
N THR A 722 -6.62 -29.41 -21.46
CA THR A 722 -7.73 -28.89 -20.65
C THR A 722 -8.06 -27.44 -20.99
N ILE A 723 -7.06 -26.57 -21.04
CA ILE A 723 -7.23 -25.13 -21.35
C ILE A 723 -7.67 -24.95 -22.81
N MET A 724 -7.11 -25.73 -23.74
CA MET A 724 -7.52 -25.73 -25.14
C MET A 724 -9.00 -26.11 -25.30
N SER A 725 -9.46 -27.14 -24.59
CA SER A 725 -10.86 -27.53 -24.57
C SER A 725 -11.75 -26.41 -24.00
N ALA A 726 -11.33 -25.78 -22.91
CA ALA A 726 -12.05 -24.66 -22.30
C ALA A 726 -12.13 -23.43 -23.22
N ALA A 727 -11.09 -23.15 -24.01
CA ALA A 727 -11.10 -22.06 -24.99
C ALA A 727 -12.20 -22.22 -26.05
N GLY A 728 -12.54 -23.46 -26.44
CA GLY A 728 -13.58 -23.77 -27.42
C GLY A 728 -14.98 -24.01 -26.84
N ASP A 729 -15.11 -24.16 -25.52
CA ASP A 729 -16.37 -24.55 -24.86
C ASP A 729 -17.37 -23.38 -24.79
N GLN A 730 -18.39 -23.40 -25.66
CA GLN A 730 -19.41 -22.35 -25.72
C GLN A 730 -20.25 -22.23 -24.43
N ALA A 731 -20.23 -23.23 -23.55
CA ALA A 731 -20.90 -23.14 -22.25
C ALA A 731 -20.15 -22.26 -21.24
N LEU A 732 -18.87 -21.94 -21.48
CA LEU A 732 -18.09 -21.05 -20.62
C LEU A 732 -18.27 -19.57 -21.02
N PRO A 733 -18.21 -18.62 -20.07
CA PRO A 733 -18.23 -17.20 -20.38
C PRO A 733 -17.13 -16.78 -21.35
N GLY A 734 -17.44 -15.86 -22.27
CA GLY A 734 -16.47 -15.38 -23.26
C GLY A 734 -15.21 -14.76 -22.64
N SER A 735 -15.27 -14.23 -21.42
CA SER A 735 -14.10 -13.74 -20.67
C SER A 735 -13.12 -14.86 -20.34
N ILE A 736 -13.61 -16.00 -19.83
CA ILE A 736 -12.80 -17.18 -19.50
C ILE A 736 -12.20 -17.81 -20.76
N ARG A 737 -12.99 -17.94 -21.83
CA ARG A 737 -12.50 -18.46 -23.10
C ARG A 737 -11.34 -17.61 -23.66
N ARG A 738 -11.48 -16.28 -23.62
CA ARG A 738 -10.41 -15.36 -24.03
C ARG A 738 -9.14 -15.50 -23.17
N MET A 739 -9.29 -15.68 -21.86
CA MET A 739 -8.14 -15.90 -20.96
C MET A 739 -7.43 -17.21 -21.30
N CYS A 740 -8.19 -18.28 -21.55
CA CYS A 740 -7.66 -19.58 -21.98
C CYS A 740 -6.89 -19.45 -23.32
N LEU A 741 -7.44 -18.72 -24.30
CA LEU A 741 -6.74 -18.43 -25.55
C LEU A 741 -5.42 -17.67 -25.31
N GLN A 742 -5.42 -16.68 -24.41
CA GLN A 742 -4.20 -15.96 -24.07
C GLN A 742 -3.14 -16.87 -23.44
N TRP A 743 -3.52 -17.74 -22.51
CA TRP A 743 -2.62 -18.72 -21.90
C TRP A 743 -2.08 -19.74 -22.89
N VAL A 744 -2.92 -20.23 -23.81
CA VAL A 744 -2.44 -21.10 -24.91
C VAL A 744 -1.46 -20.33 -25.76
N ARG A 745 -1.72 -19.07 -26.12
CA ARG A 745 -0.79 -18.24 -26.93
C ARG A 745 0.57 -18.06 -26.26
N SER A 746 0.60 -17.83 -24.95
CA SER A 746 1.85 -17.63 -24.18
C SER A 746 2.51 -18.93 -23.73
N TRP A 747 1.90 -20.11 -23.97
CA TRP A 747 2.35 -21.39 -23.42
C TRP A 747 3.83 -21.68 -23.68
N MET A 748 4.30 -21.37 -24.89
CA MET A 748 5.67 -21.65 -25.34
C MET A 748 6.63 -20.47 -25.16
N SER A 749 6.18 -19.37 -24.53
CA SER A 749 7.02 -18.21 -24.23
C SER A 749 7.84 -18.37 -22.95
N HIS A 750 7.45 -19.30 -22.08
CA HIS A 750 8.22 -19.67 -20.90
C HIS A 750 9.46 -20.48 -21.33
N LYS A 751 10.65 -19.95 -21.05
CA LYS A 751 11.92 -20.61 -21.36
C LYS A 751 12.13 -21.80 -20.42
N THR A 752 11.76 -23.00 -20.85
CA THR A 752 12.23 -24.25 -20.26
C THR A 752 13.21 -24.92 -21.23
N SER A 753 14.33 -25.45 -20.71
CA SER A 753 15.27 -26.24 -21.53
C SER A 753 14.61 -27.54 -21.96
N GLU A 754 14.98 -28.07 -23.13
CA GLU A 754 14.43 -29.36 -23.62
C GLU A 754 14.73 -30.54 -22.67
N ASP A 755 15.74 -30.40 -21.81
CA ASP A 755 16.22 -31.40 -20.84
C ASP A 755 15.93 -31.03 -19.36
N SER A 756 14.97 -30.14 -19.09
CA SER A 756 14.60 -29.85 -17.71
C SER A 756 13.98 -31.10 -17.04
N PRO A 757 14.43 -31.51 -15.84
CA PRO A 757 13.78 -32.56 -15.07
C PRO A 757 12.37 -32.14 -14.58
N ASP A 758 12.05 -30.85 -14.66
CA ASP A 758 10.71 -30.31 -14.45
C ASP A 758 9.89 -30.41 -15.75
N GLU A 759 8.83 -31.23 -15.75
CA GLU A 759 7.90 -31.41 -16.87
C GLU A 759 7.03 -30.17 -17.17
N THR A 760 7.10 -29.14 -16.33
CA THR A 760 6.32 -27.91 -16.47
C THR A 760 6.66 -27.20 -17.78
N HIS A 761 5.64 -26.95 -18.61
CA HIS A 761 5.76 -26.40 -19.97
C HIS A 761 6.76 -27.17 -20.86
N ASN A 762 6.86 -28.50 -20.71
CA ASN A 762 7.73 -29.30 -21.56
C ASN A 762 7.38 -29.11 -23.05
N ARG A 763 8.37 -28.68 -23.83
CA ARG A 763 8.20 -28.31 -25.23
C ARG A 763 7.78 -29.49 -26.12
N SER A 764 8.32 -30.68 -25.87
CA SER A 764 8.06 -31.86 -26.71
C SER A 764 6.65 -32.41 -26.54
N ALA A 765 6.20 -32.54 -25.29
CA ALA A 765 4.86 -32.99 -24.96
C ALA A 765 3.80 -31.96 -25.41
N SER A 766 4.06 -30.67 -25.19
CA SER A 766 3.16 -29.58 -25.61
C SER A 766 3.03 -29.50 -27.14
N LYS A 767 4.12 -29.68 -27.89
CA LYS A 767 4.09 -29.78 -29.36
C LYS A 767 3.15 -30.90 -29.83
N THR A 768 3.19 -32.06 -29.18
CA THR A 768 2.34 -33.19 -29.56
C THR A 768 0.85 -32.86 -29.40
N VAL A 769 0.47 -32.25 -28.27
CA VAL A 769 -0.92 -31.82 -28.01
C VAL A 769 -1.39 -30.76 -29.01
N LEU A 770 -0.59 -29.72 -29.24
CA LEU A 770 -0.90 -28.66 -30.21
C LEU A 770 -1.04 -29.21 -31.62
N LYS A 771 -0.16 -30.13 -32.02
CA LYS A 771 -0.18 -30.76 -33.34
C LYS A 771 -1.44 -31.61 -33.54
N GLN A 772 -1.87 -32.36 -32.51
CA GLN A 772 -3.11 -33.15 -32.57
C GLN A 772 -4.37 -32.27 -32.73
N ALA A 773 -4.37 -31.06 -32.16
CA ALA A 773 -5.49 -30.13 -32.24
C ALA A 773 -5.46 -29.20 -33.47
N ALA A 774 -4.41 -29.27 -34.31
CA ALA A 774 -4.17 -28.29 -35.36
C ALA A 774 -5.30 -28.23 -36.39
N GLU A 775 -5.75 -29.37 -36.92
CA GLU A 775 -6.84 -29.41 -37.90
C GLU A 775 -8.16 -28.88 -37.33
N GLU A 776 -8.51 -29.29 -36.11
CA GLU A 776 -9.71 -28.85 -35.41
C GLU A 776 -9.72 -27.32 -35.22
N TRP A 777 -8.61 -26.75 -34.74
CA TRP A 777 -8.52 -25.32 -34.46
C TRP A 777 -8.48 -24.45 -35.72
N LEU A 778 -7.83 -24.92 -36.79
CA LEU A 778 -7.82 -24.23 -38.09
C LEU A 778 -9.20 -24.20 -38.75
N THR A 779 -10.01 -25.24 -38.54
CA THR A 779 -11.36 -25.35 -39.12
C THR A 779 -12.47 -24.84 -38.20
N SER A 780 -12.13 -24.48 -36.96
CA SER A 780 -13.05 -23.89 -36.00
C SER A 780 -13.67 -22.56 -36.50
N SER A 781 -14.79 -22.15 -35.94
CA SER A 781 -15.36 -20.81 -36.18
C SER A 781 -14.73 -19.73 -35.30
N ASP A 782 -13.89 -20.09 -34.32
CA ASP A 782 -13.27 -19.13 -33.39
C ASP A 782 -11.97 -18.58 -33.98
N THR A 783 -12.00 -17.30 -34.33
CA THR A 783 -10.84 -16.61 -34.92
C THR A 783 -9.60 -16.59 -34.03
N GLY A 784 -9.76 -16.62 -32.70
CA GLY A 784 -8.65 -16.68 -31.76
C GLY A 784 -7.93 -18.04 -31.81
N GLN A 785 -8.68 -19.14 -31.93
CA GLN A 785 -8.10 -20.48 -32.11
C GLN A 785 -7.30 -20.56 -33.42
N GLN A 786 -7.88 -20.07 -34.51
CA GLN A 786 -7.24 -20.01 -35.82
C GLN A 786 -5.94 -19.20 -35.78
N GLU A 787 -5.96 -17.98 -35.23
CA GLU A 787 -4.78 -17.09 -35.13
C GLU A 787 -3.65 -17.71 -34.31
N ILE A 788 -3.97 -18.32 -33.17
CA ILE A 788 -2.98 -18.99 -32.32
C ILE A 788 -2.37 -20.19 -33.03
N MET A 789 -3.20 -21.02 -33.67
CA MET A 789 -2.70 -22.20 -34.37
C MET A 789 -1.81 -21.83 -35.55
N LEU A 790 -2.19 -20.83 -36.36
CA LEU A 790 -1.32 -20.30 -37.42
C LEU A 790 0.05 -19.86 -36.87
N GLY A 791 0.08 -19.16 -35.74
CA GLY A 791 1.33 -18.78 -35.08
C GLY A 791 2.21 -19.99 -34.68
N TYR A 792 1.60 -21.08 -34.21
CA TYR A 792 2.34 -22.31 -33.89
C TYR A 792 2.82 -23.07 -35.12
N LEU A 793 2.03 -23.11 -36.20
CA LEU A 793 2.45 -23.69 -37.47
C LEU A 793 3.67 -22.97 -38.04
N GLU A 794 3.69 -21.63 -37.96
CA GLU A 794 4.85 -20.81 -38.36
C GLU A 794 6.06 -21.09 -37.46
N ALA A 795 5.86 -21.11 -36.13
CA ALA A 795 6.95 -21.29 -35.17
C ALA A 795 7.59 -22.70 -35.22
N PHE A 796 6.82 -23.74 -35.56
CA PHE A 796 7.31 -25.13 -35.61
C PHE A 796 7.55 -25.67 -37.01
N GLY A 797 7.14 -24.94 -38.06
CA GLY A 797 7.31 -25.37 -39.45
C GLY A 797 6.46 -26.59 -39.82
N TRP A 798 5.27 -26.74 -39.26
CA TRP A 798 4.37 -27.88 -39.52
C TRP A 798 3.62 -27.73 -40.85
N ASN A 799 4.32 -27.98 -41.95
CA ASN A 799 3.83 -27.81 -43.31
C ASN A 799 2.86 -28.91 -43.77
N GLU A 800 2.67 -29.99 -43.01
CA GLU A 800 1.70 -31.05 -43.30
C GLU A 800 0.24 -30.55 -43.23
N PHE A 801 -0.04 -29.47 -42.50
CA PHE A 801 -1.38 -28.88 -42.38
C PHE A 801 -1.72 -27.88 -43.51
N LYS A 802 -0.92 -27.83 -44.58
CA LYS A 802 -1.18 -27.03 -45.79
C LYS A 802 -2.63 -27.09 -46.29
N PRO A 803 -3.29 -28.26 -46.42
CA PRO A 803 -4.67 -28.32 -46.90
C PRO A 803 -5.65 -27.55 -46.00
N ALA A 804 -5.48 -27.65 -44.67
CA ALA A 804 -6.32 -26.93 -43.71
C ALA A 804 -6.08 -25.42 -43.76
N VAL A 805 -4.82 -24.97 -43.90
CA VAL A 805 -4.47 -23.54 -44.06
C VAL A 805 -5.02 -22.97 -45.37
N ALA A 806 -4.94 -23.72 -46.47
CA ALA A 806 -5.54 -23.35 -47.75
C ALA A 806 -7.06 -23.23 -47.66
N SER A 807 -7.72 -24.16 -46.96
CA SER A 807 -9.15 -24.08 -46.68
C SER A 807 -9.52 -22.84 -45.85
N LEU A 808 -8.74 -22.54 -44.80
CA LEU A 808 -8.93 -21.35 -43.97
C LEU A 808 -8.80 -20.05 -44.79
N PHE A 809 -7.81 -19.96 -45.67
CA PHE A 809 -7.65 -18.80 -46.58
C PHE A 809 -8.89 -18.59 -47.48
N ARG A 810 -9.51 -19.67 -47.97
CA ARG A 810 -10.71 -19.62 -48.82
C ARG A 810 -12.02 -19.51 -48.05
N THR A 811 -12.00 -19.62 -46.73
CA THR A 811 -13.21 -19.53 -45.90
C THR A 811 -13.72 -18.08 -45.89
N PHE A 812 -14.84 -17.83 -46.57
CA PHE A 812 -15.38 -16.49 -46.77
C PHE A 812 -15.66 -15.74 -45.45
N ASN A 813 -16.20 -16.45 -44.45
CA ASN A 813 -16.56 -15.89 -43.14
C ASN A 813 -15.36 -15.73 -42.18
N ALA A 814 -14.17 -16.21 -42.53
CA ALA A 814 -12.99 -16.04 -41.69
C ALA A 814 -12.52 -14.56 -41.69
N LYS A 815 -11.98 -14.11 -40.56
CA LYS A 815 -11.47 -12.73 -40.43
C LYS A 815 -10.40 -12.46 -41.50
N PRO A 816 -10.43 -11.30 -42.17
CA PRO A 816 -9.45 -11.03 -43.23
C PRO A 816 -7.99 -11.03 -42.77
N VAL A 817 -7.72 -10.65 -41.53
CA VAL A 817 -6.37 -10.71 -40.94
C VAL A 817 -5.89 -12.16 -40.82
N THR A 818 -6.74 -13.05 -40.32
CA THR A 818 -6.45 -14.49 -40.22
C THR A 818 -6.20 -15.12 -41.58
N ARG A 819 -7.01 -14.75 -42.58
CA ARG A 819 -6.81 -15.19 -43.98
C ARG A 819 -5.49 -14.66 -44.56
N ALA A 820 -5.09 -13.44 -44.24
CA ALA A 820 -3.79 -12.88 -44.64
C ALA A 820 -2.62 -13.64 -43.98
N SER A 821 -2.71 -13.96 -42.69
CA SER A 821 -1.72 -14.81 -42.02
C SER A 821 -1.61 -16.20 -42.65
N ALA A 822 -2.74 -16.81 -43.04
CA ALA A 822 -2.75 -18.07 -43.78
C ALA A 822 -2.05 -17.96 -45.14
N LEU A 823 -2.31 -16.89 -45.90
CA LEU A 823 -1.64 -16.61 -47.18
C LEU A 823 -0.11 -16.49 -47.01
N LYS A 824 0.33 -15.76 -45.99
CA LYS A 824 1.76 -15.60 -45.65
C LYS A 824 2.43 -16.95 -45.36
N LEU A 825 1.75 -17.83 -44.62
CA LEU A 825 2.23 -19.19 -44.31
C LEU A 825 2.32 -20.08 -45.56
N LEU A 826 1.30 -20.05 -46.42
CA LEU A 826 1.32 -20.79 -47.68
C LEU A 826 2.49 -20.35 -48.56
N PHE A 827 2.75 -19.04 -48.65
CA PHE A 827 3.90 -18.51 -49.38
C PHE A 827 5.23 -18.99 -48.81
N HIS A 828 5.36 -18.99 -47.48
CA HIS A 828 6.58 -19.45 -46.82
C HIS A 828 6.87 -20.93 -47.09
N TRP A 829 5.82 -21.78 -47.16
CA TRP A 829 5.99 -23.20 -47.37
C TRP A 829 6.13 -23.62 -48.83
N GLU A 830 5.40 -23.00 -49.75
CA GLU A 830 5.39 -23.33 -51.18
C GLU A 830 5.29 -22.07 -52.06
N PRO A 831 6.37 -21.29 -52.19
CA PRO A 831 6.37 -20.08 -52.99
C PRO A 831 6.08 -20.35 -54.47
N GLU A 832 6.43 -21.53 -54.98
CA GLU A 832 6.19 -21.94 -56.37
C GLU A 832 4.70 -22.16 -56.70
N HIS A 833 3.88 -22.50 -55.69
CA HIS A 833 2.45 -22.80 -55.87
C HIS A 833 1.51 -21.71 -55.31
N ILE A 834 2.06 -20.55 -54.94
CA ILE A 834 1.28 -19.47 -54.31
C ILE A 834 0.38 -18.72 -55.29
N ALA A 835 0.66 -18.77 -56.60
CA ALA A 835 0.04 -17.92 -57.62
C ALA A 835 -1.51 -17.93 -57.59
N PRO A 836 -2.22 -19.07 -57.43
CA PRO A 836 -3.68 -19.08 -57.33
C PRO A 836 -4.20 -18.30 -56.11
N TYR A 837 -3.60 -18.53 -54.93
CA TYR A 837 -3.98 -17.85 -53.69
C TYR A 837 -3.64 -16.35 -53.73
N LEU A 838 -2.52 -16.01 -54.35
CA LEU A 838 -2.07 -14.64 -54.54
C LEU A 838 -3.07 -13.86 -55.42
N ASN A 839 -3.47 -14.44 -56.56
CA ASN A 839 -4.45 -13.84 -57.46
C ASN A 839 -5.81 -13.67 -56.79
N GLU A 840 -6.29 -14.67 -56.05
CA GLU A 840 -7.52 -14.59 -55.25
C GLU A 840 -7.46 -13.47 -54.20
N ALA A 841 -6.30 -13.26 -53.56
CA ALA A 841 -6.11 -12.23 -52.55
C ALA A 841 -6.01 -10.81 -53.14
N LEU A 842 -5.37 -10.65 -54.31
CA LEU A 842 -5.22 -9.35 -55.01
C LEU A 842 -6.56 -8.77 -55.47
N ILE A 843 -7.51 -9.62 -55.87
CA ILE A 843 -8.86 -9.20 -56.30
C ILE A 843 -9.88 -9.20 -55.15
N SER A 844 -9.48 -9.57 -53.94
CA SER A 844 -10.36 -9.60 -52.77
C SER A 844 -10.85 -8.21 -52.42
N ASN A 845 -12.08 -8.10 -51.91
CA ASN A 845 -12.62 -6.84 -51.37
C ASN A 845 -11.94 -6.40 -50.06
N SER A 846 -11.15 -7.26 -49.41
CA SER A 846 -10.43 -6.90 -48.19
C SER A 846 -9.08 -6.24 -48.45
N ALA A 847 -8.90 -5.03 -47.93
CA ALA A 847 -7.63 -4.31 -47.96
C ALA A 847 -6.49 -5.09 -47.26
N PHE A 848 -6.77 -5.84 -46.18
CA PHE A 848 -5.76 -6.63 -45.48
C PHE A 848 -5.20 -7.77 -46.35
N LEU A 849 -6.07 -8.45 -47.10
CA LEU A 849 -5.66 -9.53 -48.01
C LEU A 849 -4.88 -9.00 -49.20
N ARG A 850 -5.35 -7.91 -49.81
CA ARG A 850 -4.62 -7.26 -50.91
C ARG A 850 -3.24 -6.81 -50.45
N LYS A 851 -3.15 -6.18 -49.28
CA LYS A 851 -1.87 -5.76 -48.71
C LYS A 851 -0.88 -6.91 -48.58
N GLU A 852 -1.26 -8.00 -47.92
CA GLU A 852 -0.36 -9.14 -47.73
C GLU A 852 0.02 -9.79 -49.07
N ALA A 853 -0.94 -9.88 -50.00
CA ALA A 853 -0.68 -10.36 -51.35
C ALA A 853 0.40 -9.53 -52.07
N VAL A 854 0.30 -8.20 -52.05
CA VAL A 854 1.31 -7.37 -52.72
C VAL A 854 2.67 -7.43 -52.01
N LEU A 855 2.71 -7.57 -50.68
CA LEU A 855 3.96 -7.79 -49.96
C LEU A 855 4.63 -9.11 -50.36
N ILE A 856 3.84 -10.16 -50.59
CA ILE A 856 4.33 -11.44 -51.12
C ILE A 856 4.80 -11.26 -52.57
N GLN A 857 4.01 -10.58 -53.41
CA GLN A 857 4.35 -10.30 -54.80
C GLN A 857 5.67 -9.52 -54.90
N ALA A 858 5.90 -8.52 -54.04
CA ALA A 858 7.13 -7.74 -53.99
C ALA A 858 8.37 -8.58 -53.65
N LYS A 859 8.20 -9.66 -52.86
CA LYS A 859 9.28 -10.60 -52.54
C LYS A 859 9.57 -11.56 -53.69
N MET A 860 8.57 -11.87 -54.53
CA MET A 860 8.71 -12.76 -55.68
C MET A 860 9.25 -12.02 -56.91
N ASP A 861 8.63 -10.89 -57.25
CA ASP A 861 9.08 -9.97 -58.30
C ASP A 861 8.75 -8.51 -57.86
N PRO A 862 9.78 -7.73 -57.48
CA PRO A 862 9.61 -6.32 -57.14
C PRO A 862 8.95 -5.48 -58.24
N THR A 863 9.01 -5.93 -59.50
CA THR A 863 8.47 -5.22 -60.68
C THR A 863 6.97 -5.09 -60.64
N ASP A 864 6.30 -6.21 -60.37
CA ASP A 864 4.83 -6.26 -60.42
C ASP A 864 4.21 -5.57 -59.21
N ALA A 865 4.87 -5.59 -58.05
CA ALA A 865 4.40 -4.89 -56.86
C ALA A 865 4.47 -3.36 -57.00
N VAL A 866 5.54 -2.83 -57.62
CA VAL A 866 5.63 -1.39 -57.92
C VAL A 866 4.53 -1.00 -58.91
N ALA A 867 4.30 -1.79 -59.96
CA ALA A 867 3.22 -1.54 -60.93
C ALA A 867 1.84 -1.53 -60.24
N HIS A 868 1.54 -2.53 -59.40
CA HIS A 868 0.28 -2.63 -58.69
C HIS A 868 0.01 -1.43 -57.77
N TRP A 869 0.96 -1.07 -56.89
CA TRP A 869 0.76 0.08 -55.99
C TRP A 869 0.73 1.40 -56.74
N THR A 870 1.46 1.53 -57.85
CA THR A 870 1.40 2.74 -58.70
C THR A 870 0.01 2.88 -59.33
N GLU A 871 -0.56 1.79 -59.83
CA GLU A 871 -1.92 1.78 -60.37
C GLU A 871 -2.95 2.16 -59.30
N ARG A 872 -2.84 1.61 -58.09
CA ARG A 872 -3.74 1.94 -56.97
C ARG A 872 -3.58 3.38 -56.49
N LEU A 873 -2.36 3.92 -56.52
CA LEU A 873 -2.11 5.32 -56.20
C LEU A 873 -2.76 6.26 -57.23
N GLU A 874 -2.78 5.86 -58.51
CA GLU A 874 -3.41 6.65 -59.58
C GLU A 874 -4.95 6.52 -59.57
N PHE A 875 -5.48 5.31 -59.40
CA PHE A 875 -6.89 5.01 -59.67
C PHE A 875 -7.71 4.53 -58.46
N GLY A 876 -7.08 4.17 -57.33
CA GLY A 876 -7.77 3.66 -56.14
C GLY A 876 -8.58 4.71 -55.38
N GLU A 877 -9.34 4.28 -54.38
CA GLU A 877 -10.05 5.20 -53.46
C GLU A 877 -9.05 5.91 -52.51
N MET A 878 -9.46 7.00 -51.87
CA MET A 878 -8.54 7.82 -51.05
C MET A 878 -7.78 7.03 -49.97
N LYS A 879 -8.43 6.09 -49.28
CA LYS A 879 -7.76 5.21 -48.31
C LYS A 879 -6.73 4.27 -48.96
N GLU A 880 -7.03 3.79 -50.17
CA GLU A 880 -6.14 2.92 -50.93
C GLU A 880 -4.93 3.70 -51.48
N ARG A 881 -5.13 4.95 -51.91
CA ARG A 881 -4.03 5.83 -52.33
C ARG A 881 -3.09 6.16 -51.17
N GLN A 882 -3.63 6.40 -49.97
CA GLN A 882 -2.84 6.64 -48.76
C GLN A 882 -2.00 5.42 -48.38
N GLU A 883 -2.59 4.22 -48.41
CA GLU A 883 -1.86 2.98 -48.14
C GLU A 883 -0.83 2.70 -49.26
N ALA A 884 -1.16 2.92 -50.52
CA ALA A 884 -0.23 2.75 -51.64
C ALA A 884 1.04 3.60 -51.49
N LEU A 885 0.93 4.86 -51.03
CA LEU A 885 2.10 5.70 -50.74
C LEU A 885 2.94 5.13 -49.61
N LYS A 886 2.31 4.70 -48.51
CA LYS A 886 2.99 4.09 -47.38
C LYS A 886 3.77 2.84 -47.78
N GLU A 887 3.16 1.96 -48.56
CA GLU A 887 3.77 0.72 -49.02
C GLU A 887 4.88 0.98 -50.05
N LEU A 888 4.66 1.86 -51.04
CA LEU A 888 5.69 2.31 -51.98
C LEU A 888 6.92 2.85 -51.25
N GLY A 889 6.74 3.66 -50.20
CA GLY A 889 7.85 4.18 -49.39
C GLY A 889 8.75 3.09 -48.79
N SER A 890 8.16 1.95 -48.42
CA SER A 890 8.85 0.83 -47.77
C SER A 890 9.55 -0.14 -48.74
N LEU A 891 9.20 -0.15 -50.02
CA LEU A 891 9.75 -1.07 -51.02
C LEU A 891 11.17 -0.67 -51.44
N LEU A 892 12.16 -1.57 -51.35
CA LEU A 892 13.57 -1.28 -51.67
C LEU A 892 13.89 -1.19 -53.19
N ASP A 893 12.88 -0.98 -54.04
CA ASP A 893 13.04 -0.91 -55.49
C ASP A 893 13.34 0.52 -55.97
N ARG A 894 14.28 0.69 -56.92
CA ARG A 894 14.66 2.00 -57.46
C ARG A 894 13.57 2.65 -58.33
N ARG A 895 12.66 1.87 -58.91
CA ARG A 895 11.55 2.39 -59.74
C ARG A 895 10.53 3.16 -58.92
N VAL A 896 10.42 2.87 -57.62
CA VAL A 896 9.63 3.66 -56.66
C VAL A 896 10.08 5.12 -56.65
N ASP A 897 11.39 5.37 -56.80
CA ASP A 897 11.92 6.74 -56.79
C ASP A 897 11.33 7.56 -57.96
N ALA A 898 11.13 6.95 -59.12
CA ALA A 898 10.49 7.59 -60.27
C ALA A 898 9.00 7.88 -60.02
N VAL A 899 8.29 6.96 -59.38
CA VAL A 899 6.88 7.13 -58.99
C VAL A 899 6.74 8.28 -57.98
N LEU A 900 7.54 8.27 -56.91
CA LEU A 900 7.48 9.34 -55.89
C LEU A 900 7.92 10.69 -56.46
N LEU A 901 8.90 10.74 -57.36
CA LEU A 901 9.27 11.97 -58.07
C LEU A 901 8.11 12.51 -58.91
N HIS A 902 7.42 11.66 -59.65
CA HIS A 902 6.25 12.05 -60.44
C HIS A 902 5.13 12.65 -59.56
N TRP A 903 4.89 12.05 -58.39
CA TRP A 903 3.88 12.52 -57.45
C TRP A 903 4.29 13.80 -56.69
N LEU A 904 5.58 13.96 -56.36
CA LEU A 904 6.12 15.21 -55.80
C LEU A 904 6.06 16.35 -56.82
N GLU A 905 6.29 16.07 -58.10
CA GLU A 905 6.14 17.06 -59.17
C GLU A 905 4.68 17.50 -59.33
N ARG A 906 3.72 16.56 -59.30
CA ARG A 906 2.28 16.90 -59.24
C ARG A 906 1.94 17.76 -58.02
N ALA A 907 2.57 17.48 -56.88
CA ALA A 907 2.37 18.26 -55.66
C ALA A 907 2.95 19.68 -55.73
N LEU A 908 4.07 19.87 -56.44
CA LEU A 908 4.64 21.19 -56.75
C LEU A 908 3.79 22.00 -57.75
N GLN A 909 2.95 21.32 -58.54
CA GLN A 909 2.01 21.94 -59.47
C GLN A 909 0.60 22.15 -58.88
N ASP A 910 0.42 22.01 -57.57
CA ASP A 910 -0.87 22.07 -56.86
C ASP A 910 -1.93 21.06 -57.39
N LYS A 911 -1.50 19.96 -58.01
CA LYS A 911 -2.38 18.90 -58.56
C LYS A 911 -2.50 17.68 -57.63
N LEU A 912 -2.07 17.79 -56.38
CA LEU A 912 -2.16 16.69 -55.41
C LEU A 912 -3.57 16.63 -54.78
N PRO A 913 -4.27 15.49 -54.80
CA PRO A 913 -5.54 15.32 -54.11
C PRO A 913 -5.48 15.66 -52.62
N SER A 914 -6.50 16.36 -52.11
CA SER A 914 -6.64 16.71 -50.69
C SER A 914 -6.70 15.44 -49.82
N GLY A 915 -5.67 15.20 -49.01
CA GLY A 915 -5.56 14.03 -48.14
C GLY A 915 -4.33 13.14 -48.38
N LEU A 916 -3.55 13.37 -49.45
CA LEU A 916 -2.32 12.59 -49.74
C LEU A 916 -1.02 13.26 -49.29
N SER A 917 -1.06 14.55 -48.96
CA SER A 917 0.12 15.37 -48.63
C SER A 917 1.03 14.74 -47.56
N GLN A 918 0.45 14.38 -46.41
CA GLN A 918 1.21 13.79 -45.30
C GLN A 918 1.80 12.42 -45.65
N HIS A 919 1.06 11.58 -46.38
CA HIS A 919 1.48 10.23 -46.76
C HIS A 919 2.60 10.26 -47.82
N LEU A 920 2.50 11.17 -48.79
CA LEU A 920 3.55 11.39 -49.81
C LEU A 920 4.84 11.89 -49.16
N GLN A 921 4.73 12.80 -48.19
CA GLN A 921 5.87 13.29 -47.42
C GLN A 921 6.57 12.16 -46.65
N GLN A 922 5.80 11.32 -45.96
CA GLN A 922 6.33 10.17 -45.22
C GLN A 922 7.00 9.15 -46.15
N ALA A 923 6.36 8.81 -47.27
CA ALA A 923 6.88 7.87 -48.26
C ALA A 923 8.20 8.36 -48.88
N ALA A 924 8.25 9.62 -49.30
CA ALA A 924 9.44 10.24 -49.88
C ALA A 924 10.59 10.37 -48.85
N ALA A 925 10.28 10.61 -47.57
CA ALA A 925 11.28 10.71 -46.51
C ALA A 925 12.02 9.40 -46.23
N GLN A 926 11.37 8.25 -46.47
CA GLN A 926 11.98 6.92 -46.33
C GLN A 926 13.00 6.60 -47.45
N ARG A 927 13.02 7.38 -48.53
CA ARG A 927 13.89 7.14 -49.69
C ARG A 927 15.28 7.73 -49.51
N THR A 928 16.28 7.02 -50.03
CA THR A 928 17.68 7.47 -49.99
C THR A 928 18.11 8.20 -51.27
N ALA A 929 17.34 8.12 -52.36
CA ALA A 929 17.65 8.75 -53.64
C ALA A 929 17.78 10.28 -53.52
N PRO A 930 18.92 10.89 -53.94
CA PRO A 930 19.14 12.33 -53.81
C PRO A 930 18.09 13.20 -54.52
N ALA A 931 17.58 12.74 -55.66
CA ALA A 931 16.54 13.44 -56.42
C ALA A 931 15.23 13.54 -55.64
N VAL A 932 14.77 12.44 -55.02
CA VAL A 932 13.54 12.40 -54.21
C VAL A 932 13.68 13.34 -53.00
N LYS A 933 14.82 13.30 -52.28
CA LYS A 933 15.08 14.19 -51.13
C LYS A 933 15.09 15.67 -51.53
N ARG A 934 15.68 16.00 -52.68
CA ARG A 934 15.73 17.37 -53.19
C ARG A 934 14.32 17.88 -53.55
N SER A 935 13.54 17.07 -54.28
CA SER A 935 12.17 17.41 -54.67
C SER A 935 11.24 17.53 -53.46
N LEU A 936 11.38 16.66 -52.46
CA LEU A 936 10.66 16.74 -51.18
C LEU A 936 10.96 18.06 -50.45
N LYS A 937 12.24 18.44 -50.36
CA LYS A 937 12.65 19.71 -49.71
C LYS A 937 12.08 20.92 -50.44
N GLN A 938 12.13 20.93 -51.78
CA GLN A 938 11.55 21.99 -52.60
C GLN A 938 10.06 22.16 -52.35
N TRP A 939 9.32 21.05 -52.28
CA TRP A 939 7.88 21.07 -52.02
C TRP A 939 7.54 21.51 -50.59
N GLN A 940 8.32 21.11 -49.59
CA GLN A 940 8.18 21.59 -48.21
C GLN A 940 8.40 23.10 -48.09
N THR A 941 9.42 23.65 -48.77
CA THR A 941 9.68 25.09 -48.79
C THR A 941 8.57 25.85 -49.53
N ALA A 942 8.05 25.33 -50.65
CA ALA A 942 6.94 25.93 -51.36
C ALA A 942 5.65 26.00 -50.50
N ASN A 943 5.36 24.95 -49.74
CA ASN A 943 4.22 24.91 -48.82
C ASN A 943 4.38 25.84 -47.61
N GLN A 944 5.59 26.02 -47.06
CA GLN A 944 5.84 27.00 -45.99
C GLN A 944 5.60 28.44 -46.46
N ILE A 945 6.02 28.79 -47.67
CA ILE A 945 5.80 30.12 -48.27
C ILE A 945 4.31 30.35 -48.56
N SER A 946 3.54 29.30 -48.87
CA SER A 946 2.09 29.38 -49.05
C SER A 946 1.31 29.48 -47.73
N SER A 947 1.83 28.97 -46.61
CA SER A 947 1.20 29.09 -45.29
C SER A 947 1.48 30.43 -44.59
N GLU A 948 2.57 31.11 -44.93
CA GLU A 948 2.86 32.48 -44.44
C GLU A 948 2.12 33.57 -45.25
N LYS A 949 1.57 33.24 -46.42
CA LYS A 949 0.77 34.13 -47.28
C LYS A 949 -0.76 33.98 -47.12
N LYS A 950 -1.21 32.98 -46.36
CA LYS A 950 -2.61 32.81 -45.93
C LYS A 950 -2.73 33.26 -44.48
#